data_AF-A0A928I8D8-F1
#
_entry.id   AF-A0A928I8D8-F1
#
_cell.length_a   1.000
_cell.length_b   1.000
_cell.length_c   1.000
_cell.angle_alpha   90.00
_cell.angle_beta   90.00
_cell.angle_gamma   90.00
#
_symmetry.space_group_name_H-M   'P 1'
#
loop_
_entity.id
_entity.type
_entity.pdbx_description
1 polymer ?
#
loop_
_entity_poly.entity_id
_entity_poly.type
_entity_poly.pdbx_seq_one_letter_code
_entity_poly.pdbx_strand_id
1 'polypeptide(L)'
;MVLCFCNTFLKGNTKMKKLISIILAVCMVVLCVPAVLAADEETARDTFACQTVPFLTLGAFEEDHTGYVDAAEVFDGKNVMVLKRDLSEKTATDFNYYHWSKPLPDENGKPIPLSTANYIVIEYYYSSPDESPALVGNKMGWIQGRVCRAENTAEVKSFDWGTEITSRNGMIANKWDKLVLPVDEYVKSTKDSLTKNGDEYYLHQLKLFPLQKDMGKNDKLYFSTITFQSWDPDKDSGISERSVSFYATPEAYTKGETAINTIKLKDLENITIPEYSVTPPEHHKFKQWKSVKTGKIYSPGATYQFLIGQDDVYIPVFDVAVDLSKFESSYINGYEDGTFKPQNNITRAEACKIIASLVDPTGKLSGGTSSYEDVKPDDWFYGSVTALEKLGAVQKVFGGKLLPSEKITREQFVQLIYAVCDTEMDSMKLTYLSDVDAKANYFEAVMFSVAKGLVTGYEDGTFKPDNQITRAEAVTVINRMLGREWNGAGDAKFSDISDHWAKGQIIASASSKADGTWAIKTTEKEYVLEGSSAKDYIMALHTQSKNLSGDAIRRGIDTVSEQMKKDILGTPNTAELYPDRIGKNTYYVSEKNGNDANDGKTPETAVKTIQGLTKRLRFPGKGTAILFERGGTYRGQVAVTGGVTYGSYGEGDKPVISGSKKNYADASLWSETDIKNVYKLNESISNVGIIVFDHADDAHGNYDGLYGQNRIFGKNITSYIELEKDLEFFSCENTLYLCSTEGNPGSRFTDIEIGTRVDIFDGAASDILFDNLHIKHTGAHGIGLGSGDNVVITNCEFSWLGGSLLGSYGGTTTQYGNAVELYGNCDGYYVKNCWMYQIYDTAITHQGKNLNMKNIEYSSNLMEYCHWSIESWMTQPDSKGSLHNYAANYNVMRNSGYGWGTIVTKRPLNSMLYTTYNFKVESSNLSSKYNILDRCTGYLINIDENAKEDFSCHIYVQDEGMLLGGLRGKETNAGLDAPILLNKHMEDESPVFVLIPKK
;
A
#
# COMPACT_ATOMS: atom_id res chain seq x y z
N MET A 1 42.99 -34.24 -32.82
CA MET A 1 43.15 -33.63 -34.16
C MET A 1 43.30 -32.10 -34.13
N VAL A 2 42.44 -31.35 -33.42
CA VAL A 2 42.55 -29.87 -33.32
C VAL A 2 43.89 -29.40 -32.73
N LEU A 3 44.40 -30.09 -31.69
CA LEU A 3 45.71 -29.76 -31.07
C LEU A 3 46.93 -29.96 -32.00
N CYS A 4 46.89 -30.94 -32.92
CA CYS A 4 47.94 -31.09 -33.94
C CYS A 4 47.80 -30.05 -35.06
N PHE A 5 46.60 -29.52 -35.31
CA PHE A 5 46.35 -28.50 -36.33
C PHE A 5 46.82 -27.11 -35.87
N CYS A 6 46.69 -26.79 -34.58
CA CYS A 6 47.10 -25.49 -34.03
C CYS A 6 48.63 -25.34 -33.85
N ASN A 7 49.37 -26.44 -33.64
CA ASN A 7 50.80 -26.38 -33.32
C ASN A 7 51.69 -26.09 -34.55
N THR A 8 51.17 -26.34 -35.77
CA THR A 8 51.88 -26.09 -37.03
C THR A 8 51.69 -24.65 -37.55
N PHE A 9 50.60 -23.96 -37.15
CA PHE A 9 50.22 -22.64 -37.68
C PHE A 9 50.57 -21.43 -36.80
N LEU A 10 51.04 -21.64 -35.56
CA LEU A 10 51.23 -20.56 -34.57
C LEU A 10 52.66 -20.43 -34.04
N LYS A 11 53.66 -20.60 -34.92
CA LYS A 11 55.03 -20.17 -34.62
C LYS A 11 55.11 -18.65 -34.70
N GLY A 12 55.13 -17.98 -33.55
CA GLY A 12 55.53 -16.57 -33.43
C GLY A 12 54.58 -15.63 -32.69
N ASN A 13 53.38 -16.06 -32.27
CA ASN A 13 52.42 -15.16 -31.62
C ASN A 13 51.99 -15.65 -30.21
N THR A 14 52.64 -15.12 -29.18
CA THR A 14 52.51 -15.53 -27.77
C THR A 14 51.16 -15.18 -27.14
N LYS A 15 50.46 -14.15 -27.64
CA LYS A 15 49.12 -13.76 -27.12
C LYS A 15 48.02 -14.75 -27.54
N MET A 16 48.10 -15.30 -28.75
CA MET A 16 47.09 -16.23 -29.25
C MET A 16 47.17 -17.63 -28.60
N LYS A 17 48.38 -18.05 -28.19
CA LYS A 17 48.58 -19.30 -27.42
C LYS A 17 47.92 -19.26 -26.03
N LYS A 18 47.92 -18.11 -25.36
CA LYS A 18 47.22 -17.93 -24.07
C LYS A 18 45.70 -17.97 -24.23
N LEU A 19 45.15 -17.36 -25.28
CA LEU A 19 43.72 -17.37 -25.54
C LEU A 19 43.19 -18.76 -25.89
N ILE A 20 43.92 -19.53 -26.70
CA ILE A 20 43.54 -20.91 -27.08
C ILE A 20 43.69 -21.89 -25.90
N SER A 21 44.64 -21.66 -24.99
CA SER A 21 44.77 -22.47 -23.76
C SER A 21 43.61 -22.24 -22.79
N ILE A 22 43.11 -21.00 -22.71
CA ILE A 22 41.93 -20.64 -21.89
C ILE A 22 40.66 -21.22 -22.51
N ILE A 23 40.51 -21.15 -23.84
CA ILE A 23 39.36 -21.74 -24.55
C ILE A 23 39.35 -23.27 -24.42
N LEU A 24 40.50 -23.94 -24.48
CA LEU A 24 40.58 -25.40 -24.30
C LEU A 24 40.34 -25.84 -22.85
N ALA A 25 40.72 -25.04 -21.85
CA ALA A 25 40.41 -25.29 -20.45
C ALA A 25 38.91 -25.14 -20.15
N VAL A 26 38.25 -24.15 -20.76
CA VAL A 26 36.80 -23.95 -20.65
C VAL A 26 36.02 -25.03 -21.41
N CYS A 27 36.52 -25.50 -22.56
CA CYS A 27 35.87 -26.58 -23.33
C CYS A 27 36.03 -27.99 -22.72
N MET A 28 37.06 -28.25 -21.89
CA MET A 28 37.18 -29.53 -21.17
C MET A 28 36.22 -29.65 -19.97
N VAL A 29 35.80 -28.53 -19.38
CA VAL A 29 34.82 -28.51 -18.28
C VAL A 29 33.38 -28.73 -18.78
N VAL A 30 33.12 -28.52 -20.07
CA VAL A 30 31.78 -28.60 -20.68
C VAL A 30 31.50 -29.95 -21.36
N LEU A 31 32.46 -30.88 -21.44
CA LEU A 31 32.33 -32.09 -22.28
C LEU A 31 32.61 -33.45 -21.59
N CYS A 32 32.35 -33.60 -20.28
CA CYS A 32 32.45 -34.92 -19.62
C CYS A 32 31.30 -35.23 -18.65
N VAL A 33 30.14 -35.61 -19.20
CA VAL A 33 29.28 -36.77 -18.81
C VAL A 33 28.40 -37.02 -20.05
N PRO A 34 28.29 -38.21 -20.72
CA PRO A 34 28.15 -39.57 -20.15
C PRO A 34 28.86 -40.74 -20.92
N ALA A 35 29.07 -41.92 -20.28
CA ALA A 35 28.92 -43.25 -20.90
C ALA A 35 29.16 -44.45 -19.95
N VAL A 36 28.06 -45.19 -19.66
CA VAL A 36 27.92 -46.67 -19.73
C VAL A 36 28.52 -47.52 -18.59
N LEU A 37 27.73 -48.05 -17.63
CA LEU A 37 26.84 -49.24 -17.67
C LEU A 37 27.55 -50.57 -18.06
N ALA A 38 27.75 -51.46 -17.08
CA ALA A 38 27.45 -52.91 -17.16
C ALA A 38 28.09 -53.70 -16.00
N ALA A 39 27.29 -54.06 -14.98
CA ALA A 39 27.18 -55.40 -14.37
C ALA A 39 26.53 -55.32 -12.97
N ASP A 40 25.29 -55.82 -12.91
CA ASP A 40 24.52 -56.36 -11.76
C ASP A 40 25.34 -57.26 -10.81
N GLU A 41 24.94 -57.58 -9.57
CA GLU A 41 23.69 -57.38 -8.82
C GLU A 41 24.04 -57.62 -7.33
N GLU A 42 23.99 -56.58 -6.48
CA GLU A 42 23.35 -56.62 -5.15
C GLU A 42 23.59 -55.28 -4.44
N THR A 43 22.48 -54.59 -4.14
CA THR A 43 22.35 -53.34 -3.37
C THR A 43 22.80 -52.04 -4.04
N ALA A 44 21.88 -51.54 -4.86
CA ALA A 44 21.70 -50.14 -5.21
C ALA A 44 21.52 -49.22 -3.99
N ARG A 45 22.25 -48.10 -3.95
CA ARG A 45 21.74 -46.72 -4.07
C ARG A 45 22.91 -45.73 -4.00
N ASP A 46 22.89 -44.78 -4.92
CA ASP A 46 23.68 -43.54 -5.01
C ASP A 46 25.14 -43.64 -5.50
N THR A 47 25.28 -43.55 -6.83
CA THR A 47 26.52 -43.19 -7.51
C THR A 47 26.27 -41.95 -8.36
N PHE A 48 26.99 -40.85 -8.11
CA PHE A 48 27.57 -39.98 -9.15
C PHE A 48 28.59 -39.02 -8.51
N ALA A 49 29.89 -39.33 -8.62
CA ALA A 49 30.99 -38.36 -8.56
C ALA A 49 32.23 -38.98 -9.24
N CYS A 50 32.65 -38.44 -10.38
CA CYS A 50 33.77 -38.94 -11.18
C CYS A 50 34.99 -38.00 -11.07
N GLN A 51 36.11 -38.61 -10.66
CA GLN A 51 37.52 -38.37 -10.99
C GLN A 51 38.27 -37.06 -10.64
N THR A 52 39.32 -37.24 -9.85
CA THR A 52 40.77 -36.98 -10.12
C THR A 52 41.57 -37.64 -8.96
N VAL A 53 42.31 -38.76 -9.07
CA VAL A 53 43.63 -39.11 -9.68
C VAL A 53 44.82 -38.24 -9.17
N PRO A 54 46.02 -38.77 -8.78
CA PRO A 54 46.38 -39.79 -7.78
C PRO A 54 47.57 -39.36 -6.84
N PHE A 55 47.87 -40.13 -5.78
CA PHE A 55 49.21 -40.50 -5.22
C PHE A 55 49.28 -40.58 -3.67
N LEU A 56 49.54 -41.81 -3.22
CA LEU A 56 50.36 -42.26 -2.08
C LEU A 56 50.55 -41.36 -0.83
N THR A 57 49.89 -41.80 0.26
CA THR A 57 50.48 -42.16 1.57
C THR A 57 51.71 -41.38 2.06
N LEU A 58 51.51 -40.52 3.06
CA LEU A 58 51.81 -40.80 4.48
C LEU A 58 51.59 -39.54 5.34
N GLY A 59 50.71 -39.65 6.34
CA GLY A 59 50.93 -39.03 7.65
C GLY A 59 50.40 -37.61 7.91
N ALA A 60 49.26 -37.57 8.60
CA ALA A 60 48.94 -36.70 9.73
C ALA A 60 48.66 -35.19 9.52
N PHE A 61 47.39 -34.83 9.82
CA PHE A 61 46.93 -33.70 10.64
C PHE A 61 47.58 -32.31 10.45
N GLU A 62 46.84 -31.33 9.92
CA GLU A 62 46.13 -30.27 10.68
C GLU A 62 45.57 -29.14 9.79
N GLU A 63 44.48 -28.54 10.26
CA GLU A 63 43.82 -27.34 9.76
C GLU A 63 44.74 -26.10 9.84
N ASP A 64 44.65 -25.18 8.88
CA ASP A 64 44.92 -23.76 9.12
C ASP A 64 44.28 -22.88 8.03
N HIS A 65 43.15 -22.26 8.37
CA HIS A 65 42.59 -21.12 7.65
C HIS A 65 43.37 -19.86 8.04
N THR A 66 44.32 -19.42 7.21
CA THR A 66 44.94 -18.10 7.37
C THR A 66 44.05 -17.03 6.73
N GLY A 67 43.06 -16.56 7.48
CA GLY A 67 42.51 -15.22 7.29
C GLY A 67 43.60 -14.19 7.59
N TYR A 68 43.68 -13.13 6.79
CA TYR A 68 44.61 -12.02 7.01
C TYR A 68 44.45 -11.46 8.44
N VAL A 69 45.49 -11.60 9.26
CA VAL A 69 45.61 -10.94 10.56
C VAL A 69 46.25 -9.58 10.31
N ASP A 70 45.46 -8.52 10.31
CA ASP A 70 46.00 -7.16 10.47
C ASP A 70 46.07 -6.85 11.97
N ALA A 71 47.32 -6.80 12.45
CA ALA A 71 47.82 -6.29 13.74
C ALA A 71 47.23 -6.90 15.05
N ALA A 72 48.10 -7.55 15.81
CA ALA A 72 47.92 -7.71 17.26
C ALA A 72 48.30 -6.39 17.97
N GLU A 73 47.41 -5.83 18.79
CA GLU A 73 47.76 -4.75 19.72
C GLU A 73 47.79 -5.27 21.16
N VAL A 74 48.89 -4.99 21.88
CA VAL A 74 49.08 -5.37 23.28
C VAL A 74 48.44 -4.32 24.17
N PHE A 75 47.43 -4.71 24.94
CA PHE A 75 46.87 -3.88 26.02
C PHE A 75 47.29 -4.44 27.38
N ASP A 76 48.07 -3.63 28.13
CA ASP A 76 48.34 -3.78 29.56
C ASP A 76 48.90 -5.16 29.99
N GLY A 77 49.88 -5.68 29.24
CA GLY A 77 50.66 -6.88 29.61
C GLY A 77 49.90 -8.22 29.56
N LYS A 78 48.75 -8.29 28.88
CA LYS A 78 48.02 -9.54 28.63
C LYS A 78 47.73 -9.70 27.14
N ASN A 79 48.04 -10.89 26.59
CA ASN A 79 47.88 -11.19 25.18
C ASN A 79 46.38 -11.30 24.81
N VAL A 80 45.91 -10.45 23.88
CA VAL A 80 44.54 -10.47 23.33
C VAL A 80 44.64 -10.67 21.82
N MET A 81 43.89 -11.61 21.27
CA MET A 81 43.82 -11.89 19.83
C MET A 81 42.46 -11.43 19.28
N VAL A 82 42.45 -10.57 18.26
CA VAL A 82 41.23 -10.05 17.62
C VAL A 82 41.10 -10.69 16.23
N LEU A 83 39.95 -11.32 15.94
CA LEU A 83 39.63 -11.87 14.62
C LEU A 83 38.58 -10.99 13.93
N LYS A 84 38.81 -10.69 12.65
CA LYS A 84 37.95 -9.85 11.82
C LYS A 84 37.29 -10.72 10.75
N ARG A 85 35.96 -10.72 10.67
CA ARG A 85 35.20 -11.39 9.59
C ARG A 85 34.42 -10.35 8.80
N ASP A 86 34.52 -10.43 7.47
CA ASP A 86 33.73 -9.62 6.54
C ASP A 86 32.46 -10.41 6.17
N LEU A 87 31.28 -9.83 6.41
CA LEU A 87 29.99 -10.43 6.08
C LEU A 87 29.36 -9.65 4.91
N SER A 88 29.99 -9.76 3.74
CA SER A 88 29.41 -9.27 2.48
C SER A 88 28.56 -10.32 1.75
N GLU A 89 28.36 -11.52 2.32
CA GLU A 89 27.54 -12.57 1.71
C GLU A 89 26.18 -12.75 2.40
N LYS A 90 25.13 -12.51 1.61
CA LYS A 90 23.71 -12.71 1.93
C LYS A 90 23.43 -14.20 2.12
N THR A 91 23.35 -14.68 3.36
CA THR A 91 22.40 -15.70 3.83
C THR A 91 22.66 -15.98 5.32
N ALA A 92 21.64 -15.77 6.16
CA ALA A 92 21.70 -16.13 7.58
C ALA A 92 20.92 -17.42 7.83
N THR A 93 21.51 -18.56 7.43
CA THR A 93 21.14 -19.89 7.96
C THR A 93 22.38 -20.77 7.92
N ASP A 94 22.97 -21.00 9.10
CA ASP A 94 23.80 -22.16 9.53
C ASP A 94 24.99 -21.74 10.40
N PHE A 95 24.90 -22.04 11.70
CA PHE A 95 25.99 -21.94 12.66
C PHE A 95 26.66 -23.32 12.81
N ASN A 96 27.80 -23.56 12.15
CA ASN A 96 28.64 -24.74 12.40
C ASN A 96 29.85 -24.37 13.27
N TYR A 97 30.04 -25.11 14.37
CA TYR A 97 31.11 -24.95 15.37
C TYR A 97 32.43 -25.57 14.88
N TYR A 98 33.55 -24.83 14.94
CA TYR A 98 34.92 -25.37 14.80
C TYR A 98 35.66 -25.33 16.15
N HIS A 99 36.36 -26.43 16.50
CA HIS A 99 37.21 -26.57 17.70
C HIS A 99 38.69 -26.50 17.31
N TRP A 100 39.49 -25.63 17.95
CA TRP A 100 40.94 -25.53 17.71
C TRP A 100 41.74 -26.25 18.82
N SER A 101 42.80 -26.98 18.44
CA SER A 101 43.51 -27.95 19.30
C SER A 101 45.04 -27.78 19.44
N LYS A 102 45.64 -26.65 19.04
CA LYS A 102 47.06 -26.35 19.36
C LYS A 102 47.35 -24.93 19.90
N PRO A 103 48.24 -24.79 20.90
CA PRO A 103 48.63 -23.50 21.47
C PRO A 103 49.57 -22.69 20.55
N LEU A 104 49.29 -21.39 20.42
CA LEU A 104 50.11 -20.44 19.65
C LEU A 104 51.40 -20.03 20.41
N PRO A 105 52.50 -19.72 19.71
CA PRO A 105 53.74 -19.25 20.32
C PRO A 105 53.68 -17.76 20.71
N ASP A 106 54.45 -17.38 21.73
CA ASP A 106 54.64 -15.99 22.15
C ASP A 106 55.59 -15.20 21.23
N GLU A 107 55.78 -13.92 21.51
CA GLU A 107 56.64 -12.98 20.78
C GLU A 107 58.13 -13.41 20.70
N ASN A 108 58.54 -14.42 21.47
CA ASN A 108 59.88 -15.01 21.46
C ASN A 108 59.90 -16.46 20.93
N GLY A 109 58.80 -16.94 20.35
CA GLY A 109 58.71 -18.25 19.70
C GLY A 109 58.48 -19.43 20.66
N LYS A 110 58.04 -19.20 21.89
CA LYS A 110 57.78 -20.27 22.88
C LYS A 110 56.28 -20.59 22.99
N PRO A 111 55.83 -21.85 23.01
CA PRO A 111 54.39 -22.18 23.03
C PRO A 111 53.71 -21.68 24.30
N ILE A 112 52.60 -20.94 24.16
CA ILE A 112 51.80 -20.44 25.29
C ILE A 112 50.80 -21.52 25.70
N PRO A 113 50.83 -22.06 26.93
CA PRO A 113 49.87 -23.08 27.36
C PRO A 113 48.42 -22.56 27.27
N LEU A 114 47.55 -23.30 26.57
CA LEU A 114 46.12 -22.99 26.38
C LEU A 114 45.35 -22.78 27.71
N SER A 115 45.90 -23.20 28.84
CA SER A 115 45.35 -22.98 30.18
C SER A 115 45.49 -21.54 30.69
N THR A 116 46.11 -20.62 29.94
CA THR A 116 46.46 -19.27 30.44
C THR A 116 46.01 -18.08 29.57
N ALA A 117 45.24 -18.29 28.50
CA ALA A 117 44.74 -17.19 27.65
C ALA A 117 43.21 -17.06 27.68
N ASN A 118 42.70 -15.84 27.89
CA ASN A 118 41.29 -15.47 27.68
C ASN A 118 41.14 -14.98 26.22
N TYR A 119 40.23 -15.57 25.45
CA TYR A 119 39.94 -15.11 24.08
C TYR A 119 38.76 -14.15 24.05
N ILE A 120 38.80 -13.12 23.19
CA ILE A 120 37.67 -12.23 22.88
C ILE A 120 37.49 -12.25 21.36
N VAL A 121 36.29 -12.61 20.88
CA VAL A 121 35.91 -12.51 19.46
C VAL A 121 34.97 -11.32 19.30
N ILE A 122 35.23 -10.43 18.34
CA ILE A 122 34.40 -9.25 18.07
C ILE A 122 33.93 -9.34 16.61
N GLU A 123 32.60 -9.37 16.39
CA GLU A 123 32.01 -9.28 15.04
C GLU A 123 31.51 -7.85 14.75
N TYR A 124 31.57 -7.43 13.48
CA TYR A 124 31.08 -6.13 13.02
C TYR A 124 29.89 -6.30 12.07
N TYR A 125 28.90 -5.40 12.17
CA TYR A 125 27.79 -5.28 11.22
C TYR A 125 27.85 -3.92 10.51
N TYR A 126 27.72 -3.88 9.19
CA TYR A 126 27.54 -2.64 8.42
C TYR A 126 26.27 -2.75 7.56
N SER A 127 25.41 -1.72 7.57
CA SER A 127 24.26 -1.59 6.68
C SER A 127 24.30 -0.26 5.93
N SER A 128 24.70 -0.27 4.65
CA SER A 128 24.10 0.53 3.57
C SER A 128 24.75 0.15 2.23
N PRO A 129 23.96 -0.11 1.17
CA PRO A 129 24.44 -0.15 -0.21
C PRO A 129 24.56 1.28 -0.77
N ASP A 130 25.39 1.43 -1.80
CA ASP A 130 25.56 2.61 -2.66
C ASP A 130 26.34 3.82 -2.09
N GLU A 131 27.67 3.78 -2.22
CA GLU A 131 28.51 4.89 -2.74
C GLU A 131 29.98 4.44 -2.89
N SER A 132 30.68 4.94 -3.93
CA SER A 132 32.05 4.55 -4.30
C SER A 132 33.11 5.04 -3.28
N PRO A 133 34.29 4.38 -3.18
CA PRO A 133 35.21 4.57 -2.07
C PRO A 133 36.18 5.74 -2.31
N ALA A 134 35.74 6.96 -2.01
CA ALA A 134 36.64 8.05 -1.67
C ALA A 134 35.85 9.14 -0.93
N LEU A 135 36.19 9.35 0.35
CA LEU A 135 35.63 10.32 1.32
C LEU A 135 34.50 9.79 2.22
N VAL A 136 34.86 9.06 3.27
CA VAL A 136 34.05 9.00 4.50
C VAL A 136 34.97 9.06 5.72
N GLY A 137 35.11 10.27 6.29
CA GLY A 137 35.53 10.46 7.66
C GLY A 137 34.32 10.46 8.58
N ASN A 138 34.46 9.86 9.77
CA ASN A 138 33.52 9.91 10.90
C ASN A 138 32.08 9.43 10.61
N LYS A 139 31.88 8.12 10.57
CA LYS A 139 30.62 7.49 10.99
C LYS A 139 30.91 6.43 12.05
N MET A 140 30.37 6.63 13.25
CA MET A 140 30.27 5.60 14.29
C MET A 140 29.31 4.52 13.77
N GLY A 141 29.85 3.33 13.49
CA GLY A 141 29.04 2.11 13.44
C GLY A 141 28.78 1.62 14.87
N TRP A 142 27.63 0.99 15.09
CA TRP A 142 27.38 0.26 16.33
C TRP A 142 28.23 -1.01 16.34
N ILE A 143 29.08 -1.18 17.36
CA ILE A 143 29.85 -2.42 17.59
C ILE A 143 29.03 -3.29 18.53
N GLN A 144 28.62 -4.47 18.07
CA GLN A 144 27.95 -5.47 18.90
C GLN A 144 28.87 -6.70 19.03
N GLY A 145 29.83 -6.64 19.95
CA GLY A 145 30.67 -7.79 20.27
C GLY A 145 29.98 -8.73 21.27
N ARG A 146 30.05 -10.05 21.04
CA ARG A 146 29.64 -11.07 22.01
C ARG A 146 30.89 -11.71 22.62
N VAL A 147 30.94 -11.80 23.96
CA VAL A 147 32.03 -12.46 24.68
C VAL A 147 31.55 -13.84 25.10
N CYS A 148 32.24 -14.90 24.65
CA CYS A 148 32.00 -16.27 25.10
C CYS A 148 33.17 -16.75 25.96
N ARG A 149 32.88 -17.35 27.12
CA ARG A 149 33.88 -17.98 28.00
C ARG A 149 33.74 -19.49 27.91
N ALA A 150 34.79 -20.20 27.51
CA ALA A 150 34.85 -21.66 27.63
C ALA A 150 35.54 -22.02 28.95
N GLU A 151 34.89 -22.80 29.81
CA GLU A 151 35.52 -23.36 31.01
C GLU A 151 35.76 -24.86 30.86
N ASN A 152 36.96 -25.30 31.25
CA ASN A 152 37.41 -26.69 31.30
C ASN A 152 36.64 -27.47 32.38
N THR A 153 35.70 -28.34 32.00
CA THR A 153 35.54 -29.65 32.65
C THR A 153 35.09 -30.67 31.60
N ALA A 154 35.63 -31.88 31.67
CA ALA A 154 35.14 -32.99 30.88
C ALA A 154 33.66 -33.23 31.24
N GLU A 155 32.80 -33.34 30.20
CA GLU A 155 31.33 -33.32 30.20
C GLU A 155 30.66 -31.94 30.04
N VAL A 156 30.35 -31.60 28.79
CA VAL A 156 29.46 -30.49 28.43
C VAL A 156 28.02 -31.00 28.42
N LYS A 157 27.19 -30.53 29.36
CA LYS A 157 25.72 -30.62 29.29
C LYS A 157 25.12 -29.28 29.71
N SER A 158 24.45 -28.61 28.77
CA SER A 158 23.71 -27.34 28.85
C SER A 158 24.51 -26.03 28.79
N PHE A 159 24.00 -25.08 27.99
CA PHE A 159 24.40 -23.67 27.91
C PHE A 159 23.43 -22.86 28.76
N ASP A 160 23.95 -22.04 29.68
CA ASP A 160 23.13 -21.14 30.50
C ASP A 160 23.42 -19.67 30.13
N TRP A 161 22.38 -18.93 29.76
CA TRP A 161 22.47 -17.51 29.40
C TRP A 161 22.18 -16.67 30.65
N GLY A 162 23.25 -16.34 31.40
CA GLY A 162 23.17 -15.57 32.64
C GLY A 162 24.05 -14.32 32.61
N THR A 163 23.47 -13.20 33.02
CA THR A 163 24.15 -11.91 33.24
C THR A 163 24.87 -11.94 34.58
N GLU A 164 26.12 -11.46 34.70
CA GLU A 164 26.50 -10.50 35.75
C GLU A 164 27.89 -9.87 35.60
N ILE A 165 27.96 -8.67 36.17
CA ILE A 165 29.00 -7.66 36.13
C ILE A 165 30.07 -7.96 37.20
N THR A 166 31.36 -7.82 36.87
CA THR A 166 32.36 -7.39 37.88
C THR A 166 33.32 -6.34 37.31
N SER A 167 33.41 -5.26 38.07
CA SER A 167 34.50 -4.28 38.19
C SER A 167 35.87 -4.94 38.39
N ARG A 168 37.03 -4.31 38.20
CA ARG A 168 37.53 -2.99 37.75
C ARG A 168 39.02 -3.26 37.49
N ASN A 169 39.67 -2.53 36.58
CA ASN A 169 41.12 -2.42 36.66
C ASN A 169 41.49 -1.87 38.04
N GLY A 170 42.32 -2.61 38.75
CA GLY A 170 42.92 -2.18 39.99
C GLY A 170 43.91 -1.06 39.71
N MET A 171 43.76 0.06 40.40
CA MET A 171 44.87 0.69 41.10
C MET A 171 44.38 1.19 42.46
N ILE A 172 44.73 0.39 43.48
CA ILE A 172 45.45 0.72 44.73
C ILE A 172 44.89 1.85 45.61
N ALA A 173 44.58 1.44 46.84
CA ALA A 173 44.08 2.20 47.97
C ALA A 173 45.09 3.22 48.56
N ASN A 174 44.54 4.29 49.14
CA ASN A 174 44.97 4.77 50.46
C ASN A 174 43.74 5.15 51.31
N LYS A 175 43.82 4.82 52.60
CA LYS A 175 42.72 4.63 53.55
C LYS A 175 41.97 5.93 53.92
N TRP A 176 40.64 5.92 53.82
CA TRP A 176 39.61 5.80 54.89
C TRP A 176 39.58 6.94 55.92
N ASP A 177 38.47 7.68 55.96
CA ASP A 177 37.75 8.12 57.17
C ASP A 177 36.41 8.75 56.75
N LYS A 178 35.21 8.46 57.28
CA LYS A 178 34.61 7.31 57.97
C LYS A 178 33.11 7.67 58.15
N LEU A 179 32.25 6.65 58.12
CA LEU A 179 30.81 6.66 58.46
C LEU A 179 29.86 7.49 57.56
N VAL A 180 29.33 6.86 56.52
CA VAL A 180 27.98 7.17 56.03
C VAL A 180 27.28 5.82 55.88
N LEU A 181 26.23 5.60 56.68
CA LEU A 181 25.31 4.48 56.46
C LEU A 181 24.82 4.56 55.00
N PRO A 182 24.87 3.49 54.19
CA PRO A 182 24.33 3.53 52.84
C PRO A 182 22.88 3.99 52.91
N VAL A 183 22.59 5.07 52.18
CA VAL A 183 21.26 5.64 51.99
C VAL A 183 20.27 4.57 51.56
N ASP A 184 20.73 3.45 50.98
CA ASP A 184 19.89 2.32 50.58
C ASP A 184 19.23 1.61 51.78
N GLU A 185 19.87 1.48 52.96
CA GLU A 185 19.20 0.95 54.16
C GLU A 185 18.26 1.99 54.80
N TYR A 186 18.57 3.29 54.69
CA TYR A 186 17.68 4.36 55.16
C TYR A 186 16.45 4.51 54.25
N VAL A 187 16.63 4.46 52.92
CA VAL A 187 15.60 4.49 51.88
C VAL A 187 14.75 3.23 51.94
N LYS A 188 15.33 2.05 52.22
CA LYS A 188 14.56 0.83 52.45
C LYS A 188 13.73 0.91 53.75
N SER A 189 14.31 1.42 54.85
CA SER A 189 13.54 1.66 56.10
C SER A 189 12.45 2.73 55.95
N THR A 190 12.68 3.74 55.08
CA THR A 190 11.72 4.81 54.80
C THR A 190 10.62 4.31 53.87
N LYS A 191 10.96 3.49 52.85
CA LYS A 191 10.00 2.84 51.93
C LYS A 191 9.12 1.81 52.66
N ASP A 192 9.69 1.05 53.59
CA ASP A 192 8.94 0.12 54.44
C ASP A 192 8.05 0.85 55.48
N SER A 193 8.40 2.10 55.84
CA SER A 193 7.53 2.97 56.66
C SER A 193 6.41 3.65 55.86
N LEU A 194 6.65 3.93 54.57
CA LEU A 194 5.70 4.58 53.65
C LEU A 194 4.63 3.60 53.10
N THR A 195 4.93 2.29 53.08
CA THR A 195 4.00 1.26 52.56
C THR A 195 3.15 0.59 53.64
N LYS A 196 3.46 0.78 54.92
CA LYS A 196 2.81 0.05 56.02
C LYS A 196 1.40 0.51 56.40
N ASN A 197 0.96 1.69 55.93
CA ASN A 197 -0.33 2.27 56.34
C ASN A 197 -1.34 2.49 55.18
N GLY A 198 -0.99 2.14 53.94
CA GLY A 198 -1.95 2.20 52.81
C GLY A 198 -2.25 3.59 52.25
N ASP A 199 -1.49 4.63 52.60
CA ASP A 199 -1.70 5.99 52.07
C ASP A 199 -0.89 6.22 50.77
N GLU A 200 -1.53 6.76 49.73
CA GLU A 200 -0.87 7.18 48.49
C GLU A 200 -0.30 8.62 48.61
N TYR A 201 0.93 8.84 48.13
CA TYR A 201 1.61 10.14 48.18
C TYR A 201 1.77 10.74 46.78
N TYR A 202 1.48 12.04 46.61
CA TYR A 202 1.57 12.77 45.34
C TYR A 202 2.62 13.90 45.38
N LEU A 203 3.27 14.17 44.25
CA LEU A 203 4.25 15.25 44.11
C LEU A 203 3.53 16.57 43.83
N HIS A 204 3.51 17.49 44.80
CA HIS A 204 2.73 18.72 44.69
C HIS A 204 3.53 19.94 44.19
N GLN A 205 4.80 20.13 44.58
CA GLN A 205 5.61 21.27 44.12
C GLN A 205 7.12 21.05 44.29
N LEU A 206 7.93 21.40 43.28
CA LEU A 206 9.39 21.52 43.39
C LEU A 206 9.76 23.00 43.56
N LYS A 207 10.39 23.38 44.67
CA LYS A 207 10.91 24.75 44.90
C LYS A 207 12.40 24.70 45.23
N LEU A 208 13.20 25.44 44.47
CA LEU A 208 14.62 25.64 44.70
C LEU A 208 14.83 27.06 45.28
N PHE A 209 15.46 27.16 46.45
CA PHE A 209 15.79 28.45 47.08
C PHE A 209 17.31 28.67 47.09
N PRO A 210 17.82 29.83 46.61
CA PRO A 210 19.19 30.24 46.89
C PRO A 210 19.25 31.02 48.21
N LEU A 211 20.02 30.53 49.19
CA LEU A 211 20.29 31.26 50.43
C LEU A 211 21.76 31.71 50.45
N GLN A 212 21.98 33.02 50.28
CA GLN A 212 23.28 33.64 50.58
C GLN A 212 23.32 33.97 52.08
N LYS A 213 24.29 33.40 52.81
CA LYS A 213 24.74 34.00 54.07
C LYS A 213 26.25 33.83 54.21
N ASP A 214 26.95 34.97 54.16
CA ASP A 214 28.39 35.08 54.34
C ASP A 214 28.80 34.59 55.74
N MET A 215 29.67 33.59 55.79
CA MET A 215 30.58 33.37 56.91
C MET A 215 32.00 33.35 56.32
N GLY A 216 32.88 34.17 56.91
CA GLY A 216 34.07 34.67 56.21
C GLY A 216 35.09 33.63 55.72
N LYS A 217 35.77 34.03 54.64
CA LYS A 217 37.00 33.49 54.04
C LYS A 217 36.98 32.02 53.59
N ASN A 218 36.54 31.88 52.33
CA ASN A 218 36.83 30.87 51.31
C ASN A 218 36.08 29.53 51.25
N ASP A 219 35.06 29.28 52.08
CA ASP A 219 34.16 28.12 51.89
C ASP A 219 32.68 28.54 51.82
N LYS A 220 32.05 28.39 50.64
CA LYS A 220 30.59 28.55 50.46
C LYS A 220 29.94 27.17 50.29
N LEU A 221 29.06 26.79 51.21
CA LEU A 221 28.20 25.58 51.12
C LEU A 221 26.86 25.92 50.45
N TYR A 222 26.42 25.08 49.51
CA TYR A 222 25.11 25.19 48.86
C TYR A 222 24.19 24.06 49.33
N PHE A 223 22.90 24.37 49.56
CA PHE A 223 21.87 23.42 49.99
C PHE A 223 20.78 23.31 48.93
N SER A 224 20.22 22.11 48.74
CA SER A 224 18.92 21.91 48.08
C SER A 224 18.02 21.08 49.00
N THR A 225 16.75 21.47 49.12
CA THR A 225 15.76 20.74 49.92
C THR A 225 14.58 20.36 49.03
N ILE A 226 14.20 19.09 49.04
CA ILE A 226 12.98 18.58 48.38
C ILE A 226 11.95 18.35 49.46
N THR A 227 10.76 18.94 49.33
CA THR A 227 9.66 18.79 50.30
C THR A 227 8.53 18.00 49.67
N PHE A 228 8.03 16.99 50.39
CA PHE A 228 6.86 16.20 50.04
C PHE A 228 5.69 16.66 50.92
N GLN A 229 4.51 16.84 50.32
CA GLN A 229 3.26 17.11 51.02
C GLN A 229 2.26 15.99 50.73
N SER A 230 1.67 15.41 51.77
CA SER A 230 0.57 14.45 51.65
C SER A 230 -0.75 15.13 52.03
N TRP A 231 -1.81 14.86 51.28
CA TRP A 231 -3.18 15.27 51.63
C TRP A 231 -4.07 14.02 51.74
N ASP A 232 -4.66 13.83 52.92
CA ASP A 232 -5.67 12.81 53.21
C ASP A 232 -7.06 13.47 53.02
N PRO A 233 -7.87 13.06 52.02
CA PRO A 233 -9.15 13.70 51.73
C PRO A 233 -10.18 13.57 52.86
N ASP A 234 -10.02 12.60 53.77
CA ASP A 234 -11.02 12.22 54.77
C ASP A 234 -10.70 12.76 56.18
N LYS A 235 -9.62 13.53 56.36
CA LYS A 235 -9.27 14.16 57.64
C LYS A 235 -9.05 15.66 57.51
N ASP A 236 -9.93 16.43 58.13
CA ASP A 236 -9.93 17.89 58.17
C ASP A 236 -8.83 18.49 59.09
N SER A 237 -7.70 17.79 59.26
CA SER A 237 -6.62 18.18 60.16
C SER A 237 -5.24 18.02 59.52
N GLY A 238 -4.78 19.10 58.88
CA GLY A 238 -3.35 19.46 58.75
C GLY A 238 -2.53 18.75 57.66
N ILE A 239 -2.00 19.55 56.73
CA ILE A 239 -0.93 19.16 55.80
C ILE A 239 0.28 18.70 56.63
N SER A 240 0.77 17.48 56.38
CA SER A 240 2.06 17.05 56.93
C SER A 240 3.17 17.27 55.88
N GLU A 241 4.14 18.13 56.21
CA GLU A 241 5.33 18.36 55.38
C GLU A 241 6.49 17.48 55.86
N ARG A 242 7.17 16.82 54.93
CA ARG A 242 8.50 16.25 55.19
C ARG A 242 9.50 16.76 54.16
N SER A 243 10.62 17.28 54.65
CA SER A 243 11.71 17.83 53.85
C SER A 243 12.96 16.96 53.93
N VAL A 244 13.63 16.76 52.79
CA VAL A 244 14.94 16.10 52.70
C VAL A 244 15.94 17.10 52.13
N SER A 245 17.01 17.38 52.88
CA SER A 245 18.05 18.36 52.51
C SER A 245 19.37 17.68 52.13
N PHE A 246 20.06 18.22 51.11
CA PHE A 246 21.35 17.73 50.61
C PHE A 246 22.43 18.83 50.65
N TYR A 247 23.69 18.42 50.82
CA TYR A 247 24.87 19.30 50.97
C TYR A 247 25.85 19.10 49.80
N ALA A 248 26.43 20.17 49.27
CA ALA A 248 27.53 20.11 48.29
C ALA A 248 28.72 21.01 48.70
N THR A 249 29.96 20.56 48.44
CA THR A 249 31.21 21.29 48.75
C THR A 249 31.66 22.22 47.61
N PRO A 250 32.52 23.24 47.87
CA PRO A 250 32.78 24.35 46.95
C PRO A 250 33.52 24.01 45.63
N GLU A 251 34.30 22.93 45.58
CA GLU A 251 35.12 22.58 44.40
C GLU A 251 34.30 22.05 43.21
N ALA A 252 33.10 21.52 43.44
CA ALA A 252 32.22 21.02 42.38
C ALA A 252 31.57 22.14 41.55
N TYR A 253 31.51 23.39 42.06
CA TYR A 253 30.81 24.50 41.40
C TYR A 253 31.72 25.33 40.48
N THR A 254 33.03 25.37 40.72
CA THR A 254 33.97 26.27 40.01
C THR A 254 34.51 25.70 38.69
N LYS A 255 34.35 24.40 38.42
CA LYS A 255 34.81 23.77 37.17
C LYS A 255 33.75 23.63 36.08
N GLY A 256 32.50 24.04 36.32
CA GLY A 256 31.41 23.82 35.36
C GLY A 256 31.10 22.34 35.11
N GLU A 257 31.73 21.44 35.85
CA GLU A 257 31.35 20.04 35.93
C GLU A 257 30.12 19.97 36.82
N THR A 258 28.94 19.78 36.21
CA THR A 258 27.80 19.23 36.93
C THR A 258 28.26 17.91 37.55
N ALA A 259 28.69 17.95 38.81
CA ALA A 259 28.73 16.78 39.67
C ALA A 259 27.28 16.38 39.91
N ILE A 260 26.73 15.69 38.91
CA ILE A 260 25.47 14.99 38.95
C ILE A 260 25.62 13.98 40.08
N ASN A 261 25.03 14.29 41.24
CA ASN A 261 24.51 13.25 42.12
C ASN A 261 23.71 12.33 41.23
N THR A 262 24.28 11.18 40.88
CA THR A 262 23.67 10.24 39.96
C THR A 262 22.56 9.54 40.72
N ILE A 263 21.38 10.15 40.73
CA ILE A 263 20.17 9.35 40.64
C ILE A 263 20.33 8.61 39.32
N LYS A 264 20.37 7.27 39.34
CA LYS A 264 20.30 6.53 38.09
C LYS A 264 18.98 6.91 37.43
N LEU A 265 19.08 7.60 36.31
CA LEU A 265 17.99 8.08 35.46
C LEU A 265 16.93 7.02 35.14
N LYS A 266 17.28 5.73 35.21
CA LYS A 266 16.36 4.62 35.05
C LYS A 266 15.18 4.62 36.04
N ASP A 267 15.26 5.36 37.15
CA ASP A 267 14.15 5.51 38.10
C ASP A 267 13.27 6.75 37.82
N LEU A 268 13.62 7.57 36.81
CA LEU A 268 12.84 8.73 36.33
C LEU A 268 12.53 8.66 34.82
N GLU A 269 12.90 7.57 34.14
CA GLU A 269 12.79 7.38 32.69
C GLU A 269 11.36 7.31 32.15
N ASN A 270 10.36 7.60 32.97
CA ASN A 270 8.97 7.35 32.64
C ASN A 270 8.13 8.45 33.27
N ILE A 271 8.26 9.68 32.76
CA ILE A 271 7.33 10.73 33.15
C ILE A 271 6.07 10.52 32.32
N THR A 272 5.05 9.97 32.96
CA THR A 272 3.69 10.01 32.44
C THR A 272 3.22 11.45 32.48
N ILE A 273 2.80 12.01 31.34
CA ILE A 273 2.22 13.34 31.36
C ILE A 273 0.83 13.21 32.00
N PRO A 274 0.58 13.85 33.15
CA PRO A 274 -0.66 13.66 33.89
C PRO A 274 -1.88 14.01 33.02
N GLU A 275 -2.90 13.15 33.08
CA GLU A 275 -4.26 13.58 32.75
C GLU A 275 -4.69 14.58 33.81
N TYR A 276 -4.35 15.86 33.59
CA TYR A 276 -4.97 16.91 34.38
C TYR A 276 -6.48 16.89 34.11
N SER A 277 -7.26 17.22 35.14
CA SER A 277 -8.63 17.72 34.99
C SER A 277 -8.61 19.12 34.36
N VAL A 278 -7.98 19.28 33.19
CA VAL A 278 -8.32 20.40 32.31
C VAL A 278 -9.64 20.00 31.71
N THR A 279 -10.76 20.38 32.32
CA THR A 279 -12.07 20.18 31.71
C THR A 279 -12.05 21.00 30.42
N PRO A 280 -11.94 20.36 29.24
CA PRO A 280 -12.04 21.10 28.01
C PRO A 280 -13.43 21.79 28.01
N PRO A 281 -13.63 22.91 27.30
CA PRO A 281 -15.00 23.33 27.00
C PRO A 281 -15.81 22.13 26.49
N GLU A 282 -17.12 22.06 26.73
CA GLU A 282 -17.99 20.89 26.45
C GLU A 282 -17.86 20.30 25.02
N HIS A 283 -17.24 21.04 24.09
CA HIS A 283 -17.08 20.71 22.69
C HIS A 283 -15.63 20.40 22.26
N HIS A 284 -14.66 20.26 23.17
CA HIS A 284 -13.27 19.92 22.84
C HIS A 284 -12.89 18.58 23.46
N LYS A 285 -12.11 17.76 22.75
CA LYS A 285 -11.46 16.59 23.35
C LYS A 285 -10.01 16.89 23.62
N PHE A 286 -9.46 16.33 24.68
CA PHE A 286 -8.05 16.48 25.00
C PHE A 286 -7.29 15.27 24.41
N LYS A 287 -6.41 15.47 23.42
CA LYS A 287 -5.81 14.38 22.63
C LYS A 287 -4.32 14.14 22.93
N GLN A 288 -3.54 15.19 23.13
CA GLN A 288 -2.08 15.12 23.32
C GLN A 288 -1.52 16.38 24.00
N TRP A 289 -0.24 16.36 24.33
CA TRP A 289 0.58 17.44 24.84
C TRP A 289 1.66 17.72 23.79
N LYS A 290 2.05 18.98 23.64
CA LYS A 290 3.18 19.38 22.80
C LYS A 290 4.25 20.03 23.65
N SER A 291 5.50 19.57 23.54
CA SER A 291 6.64 20.27 24.12
C SER A 291 6.85 21.58 23.34
N VAL A 292 6.76 22.71 24.04
CA VAL A 292 7.00 24.06 23.51
C VAL A 292 8.45 24.19 23.01
N LYS A 293 9.39 23.48 23.65
CA LYS A 293 10.81 23.60 23.36
C LYS A 293 11.28 22.67 22.23
N THR A 294 10.79 21.43 22.19
CA THR A 294 11.22 20.45 21.19
C THR A 294 10.21 20.24 20.06
N GLY A 295 8.99 20.76 20.20
CA GLY A 295 7.91 20.59 19.22
C GLY A 295 7.30 19.18 19.18
N LYS A 296 7.85 18.23 19.94
CA LYS A 296 7.37 16.84 20.01
C LYS A 296 5.99 16.76 20.63
N ILE A 297 5.22 15.78 20.17
CA ILE A 297 3.82 15.54 20.54
C ILE A 297 3.73 14.24 21.35
N TYR A 298 2.91 14.25 22.41
CA TYR A 298 2.86 13.24 23.45
C TYR A 298 1.43 12.99 23.92
N SER A 299 0.93 11.76 23.87
CA SER A 299 -0.42 11.40 24.34
C SER A 299 -0.57 11.50 25.87
N PRO A 300 -1.76 11.83 26.40
CA PRO A 300 -2.04 11.83 27.83
C PRO A 300 -1.97 10.41 28.39
N GLY A 301 -1.48 10.26 29.63
CA GLY A 301 -1.40 8.96 30.27
C GLY A 301 -0.35 8.00 29.68
N ALA A 302 0.22 8.31 28.52
CA ALA A 302 1.34 7.58 27.95
C ALA A 302 2.66 7.97 28.64
N THR A 303 3.54 6.99 28.74
CA THR A 303 4.81 7.11 29.44
C THR A 303 5.92 7.47 28.46
N TYR A 304 6.69 8.51 28.78
CA TYR A 304 7.74 9.01 27.90
C TYR A 304 9.09 9.16 28.63
N GLN A 305 10.15 8.86 27.89
CA GLN A 305 11.53 9.11 28.31
C GLN A 305 11.93 10.55 27.98
N PHE A 306 12.22 11.32 29.02
CA PHE A 306 12.82 12.66 28.90
C PHE A 306 14.27 12.63 29.38
N LEU A 307 15.15 13.30 28.65
CA LEU A 307 16.55 13.45 29.04
C LEU A 307 16.65 14.51 30.15
N ILE A 308 17.22 14.15 31.31
CA ILE A 308 17.44 15.10 32.41
C ILE A 308 18.34 16.24 31.93
N GLY A 309 17.92 17.47 32.22
CA GLY A 309 18.59 18.72 31.82
C GLY A 309 17.86 19.50 30.72
N GLN A 310 16.76 18.97 30.17
CA GLN A 310 15.87 19.73 29.29
C GLN A 310 14.73 20.36 30.09
N ASP A 311 14.76 21.70 30.20
CA ASP A 311 13.59 22.47 30.65
C ASP A 311 12.50 22.47 29.56
N ASP A 312 11.70 21.42 29.46
CA ASP A 312 10.57 21.34 28.53
C ASP A 312 9.29 21.89 29.20
N VAL A 313 8.64 22.83 28.52
CA VAL A 313 7.29 23.33 28.87
C VAL A 313 6.30 22.60 27.97
N TYR A 314 5.26 21.98 28.54
CA TYR A 314 4.25 21.25 27.77
C TYR A 314 2.95 22.05 27.71
N ILE A 315 2.37 22.14 26.52
CA ILE A 315 1.04 22.73 26.31
C ILE A 315 0.06 21.65 25.87
N PRO A 316 -1.18 21.65 26.40
CA PRO A 316 -2.18 20.69 25.98
C PRO A 316 -2.61 21.00 24.55
N VAL A 317 -2.64 19.97 23.72
CA VAL A 317 -3.20 19.96 22.37
C VAL A 317 -4.57 19.31 22.47
N PHE A 318 -5.58 20.14 22.33
CA PHE A 318 -6.95 19.70 22.24
C PHE A 318 -7.21 19.24 20.79
N ASP A 319 -8.00 18.19 20.62
CA ASP A 319 -8.78 18.06 19.41
C ASP A 319 -9.57 19.34 19.27
N VAL A 320 -9.25 20.08 18.21
CA VAL A 320 -10.16 21.08 17.67
C VAL A 320 -11.20 20.38 16.80
N ALA A 321 -11.62 19.18 17.19
CA ALA A 321 -12.92 18.64 16.86
C ALA A 321 -13.95 19.37 17.72
N VAL A 322 -14.05 20.69 17.52
CA VAL A 322 -15.30 21.37 17.85
C VAL A 322 -16.33 20.66 16.98
N ASP A 323 -17.30 20.01 17.61
CA ASP A 323 -18.51 19.58 16.91
C ASP A 323 -19.27 20.84 16.51
N LEU A 324 -18.76 21.50 15.47
CA LEU A 324 -19.19 22.79 14.97
C LEU A 324 -20.64 22.74 14.48
N SER A 325 -21.18 21.54 14.23
CA SER A 325 -22.59 21.32 13.94
C SER A 325 -23.52 21.72 15.10
N LYS A 326 -22.99 21.81 16.33
CA LYS A 326 -23.69 22.26 17.54
C LYS A 326 -23.41 23.71 17.92
N PHE A 327 -22.58 24.43 17.15
CA PHE A 327 -22.44 25.86 17.36
C PHE A 327 -23.72 26.53 16.84
N GLU A 328 -24.56 27.07 17.73
CA GLU A 328 -25.88 27.62 17.37
C GLU A 328 -25.95 29.17 17.46
N SER A 329 -24.89 29.81 17.95
CA SER A 329 -24.84 31.28 18.16
C SER A 329 -24.36 32.05 16.93
N SER A 330 -24.60 33.37 16.90
CA SER A 330 -23.95 34.29 15.96
C SER A 330 -22.45 34.39 16.27
N TYR A 331 -21.63 34.51 15.23
CA TYR A 331 -20.18 34.66 15.37
C TYR A 331 -19.63 35.94 14.71
N ILE A 332 -20.49 36.71 14.04
CA ILE A 332 -20.14 37.99 13.43
C ILE A 332 -21.31 38.98 13.50
N ASN A 333 -20.98 40.26 13.64
CA ASN A 333 -21.95 41.36 13.64
C ASN A 333 -21.75 42.27 12.39
N GLY A 334 -22.79 43.04 12.06
CA GLY A 334 -22.66 44.16 11.13
C GLY A 334 -22.09 45.41 11.80
N TYR A 335 -21.97 46.48 11.03
CA TYR A 335 -21.48 47.77 11.48
C TYR A 335 -22.60 48.60 12.13
N GLU A 336 -22.22 49.58 12.94
CA GLU A 336 -23.16 50.49 13.63
C GLU A 336 -24.07 51.27 12.67
N ASP A 337 -23.65 51.44 11.42
CA ASP A 337 -24.41 52.09 10.34
C ASP A 337 -25.51 51.19 9.73
N GLY A 338 -25.71 49.97 10.25
CA GLY A 338 -26.73 49.03 9.79
C GLY A 338 -26.35 48.26 8.52
N THR A 339 -25.09 48.33 8.08
CA THR A 339 -24.56 47.57 6.93
C THR A 339 -23.74 46.35 7.37
N PHE A 340 -23.60 45.36 6.49
CA PHE A 340 -22.68 44.23 6.68
C PHE A 340 -21.34 44.43 5.96
N LYS A 341 -21.30 45.23 4.90
CA LYS A 341 -20.17 45.48 3.99
C LYS A 341 -19.60 44.18 3.41
N PRO A 342 -20.40 43.38 2.68
CA PRO A 342 -20.02 42.03 2.26
C PRO A 342 -18.76 41.95 1.40
N GLN A 343 -18.47 43.01 0.65
CA GLN A 343 -17.30 43.12 -0.23
C GLN A 343 -16.06 43.71 0.45
N ASN A 344 -16.15 44.12 1.72
CA ASN A 344 -14.97 44.58 2.45
C ASN A 344 -14.08 43.40 2.82
N ASN A 345 -12.77 43.60 2.74
CA ASN A 345 -11.78 42.63 3.19
C ASN A 345 -11.60 42.67 4.71
N ILE A 346 -11.49 41.50 5.34
CA ILE A 346 -11.22 41.39 6.77
C ILE A 346 -9.72 41.48 7.09
N THR A 347 -9.42 42.01 8.25
CA THR A 347 -8.06 42.06 8.82
C THR A 347 -7.67 40.73 9.45
N ARG A 348 -6.37 40.52 9.67
CA ARG A 348 -5.86 39.34 10.40
C ARG A 348 -6.40 39.27 11.83
N ALA A 349 -6.56 40.42 12.50
CA ALA A 349 -7.19 40.49 13.82
C ALA A 349 -8.67 40.06 13.79
N GLU A 350 -9.44 40.53 12.81
CA GLU A 350 -10.84 40.13 12.62
C GLU A 350 -10.95 38.62 12.33
N ALA A 351 -10.10 38.06 11.48
CA ALA A 351 -10.06 36.63 11.21
C ALA A 351 -9.75 35.80 12.48
N CYS A 352 -8.74 36.21 13.25
CA CYS A 352 -8.41 35.56 14.53
C CYS A 352 -9.58 35.63 15.51
N LYS A 353 -10.26 36.78 15.59
CA LYS A 353 -11.45 36.94 16.45
C LYS A 353 -12.58 36.00 16.05
N ILE A 354 -12.87 35.91 14.75
CA ILE A 354 -13.93 35.05 14.23
C ILE A 354 -13.61 33.58 14.48
N ILE A 355 -12.39 33.11 14.22
CA ILE A 355 -12.04 31.70 14.42
C ILE A 355 -11.99 31.36 15.92
N ALA A 356 -11.43 32.25 16.75
CA ALA A 356 -11.39 32.07 18.20
C ALA A 356 -12.79 32.02 18.83
N SER A 357 -13.80 32.72 18.29
CA SER A 357 -15.16 32.62 18.84
C SER A 357 -15.81 31.26 18.60
N LEU A 358 -15.35 30.51 17.60
CA LEU A 358 -15.81 29.15 17.30
C LEU A 358 -15.13 28.11 18.17
N VAL A 359 -13.82 28.25 18.41
CA VAL A 359 -12.99 27.26 19.13
C VAL A 359 -12.72 27.61 20.58
N ASP A 360 -13.03 28.83 21.01
CA ASP A 360 -12.98 29.23 22.42
C ASP A 360 -14.19 30.11 22.77
N PRO A 361 -15.43 29.63 22.58
CA PRO A 361 -16.63 30.44 22.81
C PRO A 361 -16.76 30.92 24.26
N THR A 362 -16.18 30.18 25.21
CA THR A 362 -16.19 30.51 26.64
C THR A 362 -15.01 31.38 27.07
N GLY A 363 -14.06 31.69 26.18
CA GLY A 363 -12.86 32.46 26.52
C GLY A 363 -11.90 31.74 27.49
N LYS A 364 -11.98 30.41 27.60
CA LYS A 364 -11.17 29.59 28.53
C LYS A 364 -9.71 29.47 28.06
N LEU A 365 -9.48 29.54 26.76
CA LEU A 365 -8.13 29.51 26.17
C LEU A 365 -7.52 30.92 26.09
N SER A 366 -8.32 31.98 26.23
CA SER A 366 -7.85 33.36 26.21
C SER A 366 -6.91 33.70 27.39
N GLY A 367 -5.85 34.48 27.12
CA GLY A 367 -4.91 34.99 28.14
C GLY A 367 -3.53 34.33 28.15
N GLY A 368 -2.63 34.83 29.00
CA GLY A 368 -1.18 34.57 28.91
C GLY A 368 -0.47 35.63 28.07
N THR A 369 0.86 35.58 27.96
CA THR A 369 1.64 36.53 27.14
C THR A 369 1.71 36.04 25.70
N SER A 370 1.28 36.87 24.75
CA SER A 370 1.42 36.58 23.32
C SER A 370 2.88 36.54 22.89
N SER A 371 3.21 35.70 21.92
CA SER A 371 4.55 35.62 21.30
C SER A 371 4.78 36.69 20.24
N TYR A 372 3.73 37.39 19.81
CA TYR A 372 3.80 38.47 18.83
C TYR A 372 4.02 39.83 19.49
N GLU A 373 5.11 40.52 19.13
CA GLU A 373 5.47 41.83 19.67
C GLU A 373 4.44 42.94 19.36
N ASP A 374 3.68 42.76 18.28
CA ASP A 374 2.65 43.68 17.80
C ASP A 374 1.24 43.33 18.29
N VAL A 375 1.13 42.49 19.33
CA VAL A 375 -0.11 42.09 20.01
C VAL A 375 -0.03 42.45 21.49
N LYS A 376 -0.73 43.52 21.88
CA LYS A 376 -0.66 44.10 23.22
C LYS A 376 -1.84 43.66 24.10
N PRO A 377 -1.66 43.52 25.42
CA PRO A 377 -2.73 43.07 26.33
C PRO A 377 -4.05 43.85 26.27
N ASP A 378 -4.00 45.12 25.86
CA ASP A 378 -5.15 46.02 25.72
C ASP A 378 -5.80 45.99 24.33
N ASP A 379 -5.24 45.24 23.36
CA ASP A 379 -5.84 45.06 22.05
C ASP A 379 -7.15 44.25 22.15
N TRP A 380 -8.20 44.68 21.44
CA TRP A 380 -9.52 44.03 21.45
C TRP A 380 -9.50 42.57 20.95
N PHE A 381 -8.45 42.18 20.23
CA PHE A 381 -8.20 40.84 19.71
C PHE A 381 -7.21 40.01 20.54
N TYR A 382 -6.65 40.55 21.63
CA TYR A 382 -5.58 39.90 22.41
C TYR A 382 -5.96 38.49 22.89
N GLY A 383 -7.14 38.34 23.49
CA GLY A 383 -7.65 37.05 23.95
C GLY A 383 -7.79 36.03 22.82
N SER A 384 -8.21 36.49 21.64
CA SER A 384 -8.40 35.63 20.46
C SER A 384 -7.08 35.13 19.89
N VAL A 385 -6.08 36.01 19.80
CA VAL A 385 -4.74 35.60 19.34
C VAL A 385 -4.12 34.62 20.33
N THR A 386 -4.12 34.93 21.63
CA THR A 386 -3.55 34.05 22.65
C THR A 386 -4.24 32.68 22.73
N ALA A 387 -5.56 32.62 22.50
CA ALA A 387 -6.28 31.35 22.38
C ALA A 387 -5.79 30.53 21.18
N LEU A 388 -5.70 31.14 19.99
CA LEU A 388 -5.20 30.46 18.79
C LEU A 388 -3.70 30.12 18.88
N GLU A 389 -2.91 30.88 19.64
CA GLU A 389 -1.51 30.56 19.93
C GLU A 389 -1.38 29.27 20.75
N LYS A 390 -2.27 29.06 21.72
CA LYS A 390 -2.29 27.81 22.52
C LYS A 390 -2.69 26.60 21.67
N LEU A 391 -3.56 26.80 20.68
CA LEU A 391 -3.89 25.78 19.68
C LEU A 391 -2.77 25.60 18.63
N GLY A 392 -1.76 26.46 18.62
CA GLY A 392 -0.68 26.43 17.64
C GLY A 392 -1.09 26.85 16.24
N ALA A 393 -2.26 27.49 16.08
CA ALA A 393 -2.86 27.78 14.78
C ALA A 393 -2.19 28.99 14.11
N VAL A 394 -2.05 30.10 14.82
CA VAL A 394 -1.49 31.34 14.27
C VAL A 394 -0.02 31.22 13.91
N GLN A 395 0.77 30.40 14.62
CA GLN A 395 2.19 30.19 14.33
C GLN A 395 2.43 29.39 13.05
N LYS A 396 1.44 28.61 12.60
CA LYS A 396 1.51 27.88 11.31
C LYS A 396 1.24 28.79 10.11
N VAL A 397 0.63 29.95 10.35
CA VAL A 397 0.13 30.85 9.27
C VAL A 397 0.91 32.15 9.22
N PHE A 398 1.19 32.73 10.38
CA PHE A 398 1.83 34.03 10.51
C PHE A 398 3.27 33.86 11.02
N GLY A 399 4.20 34.58 10.39
CA GLY A 399 5.63 34.60 10.74
C GLY A 399 5.92 35.39 12.02
N GLY A 400 7.08 36.05 12.12
CA GLY A 400 7.51 36.72 13.37
C GLY A 400 6.65 37.90 13.86
N LYS A 401 5.68 38.39 13.08
CA LYS A 401 4.70 39.42 13.47
C LYS A 401 3.30 39.04 12.98
N LEU A 402 2.27 39.42 13.74
CA LEU A 402 0.89 39.14 13.36
C LEU A 402 0.43 40.10 12.26
N LEU A 403 0.81 41.38 12.35
CA LEU A 403 0.32 42.49 11.55
C LEU A 403 -1.21 42.62 11.62
N PRO A 404 -1.78 42.91 12.80
CA PRO A 404 -3.22 42.77 13.07
C PRO A 404 -4.12 43.62 12.18
N SER A 405 -3.66 44.77 11.71
CA SER A 405 -4.41 45.69 10.84
C SER A 405 -4.33 45.34 9.35
N GLU A 406 -3.40 44.46 8.95
CA GLU A 406 -3.26 44.03 7.55
C GLU A 406 -4.43 43.13 7.14
N LYS A 407 -4.80 43.19 5.87
CA LYS A 407 -5.84 42.34 5.31
C LYS A 407 -5.32 40.91 5.18
N ILE A 408 -6.16 39.94 5.57
CA ILE A 408 -5.80 38.53 5.47
C ILE A 408 -6.07 38.02 4.05
N THR A 409 -5.16 37.21 3.53
CA THR A 409 -5.33 36.55 2.22
C THR A 409 -6.22 35.31 2.35
N ARG A 410 -6.75 34.83 1.23
CA ARG A 410 -7.58 33.62 1.17
C ARG A 410 -6.80 32.39 1.63
N GLU A 411 -5.54 32.25 1.22
CA GLU A 411 -4.66 31.17 1.70
C GLU A 411 -4.50 31.19 3.23
N GLN A 412 -4.26 32.37 3.82
CA GLN A 412 -4.02 32.50 5.26
C GLN A 412 -5.29 32.17 6.04
N PHE A 413 -6.45 32.56 5.52
CA PHE A 413 -7.72 32.24 6.14
C PHE A 413 -7.99 30.74 6.15
N VAL A 414 -7.80 30.03 5.02
CA VAL A 414 -8.01 28.56 5.00
C VAL A 414 -6.95 27.80 5.79
N GLN A 415 -5.72 28.30 5.90
CA GLN A 415 -4.70 27.71 6.77
C GLN A 415 -5.08 27.83 8.26
N LEU A 416 -5.68 28.94 8.67
CA LEU A 416 -6.18 29.06 10.05
C LEU A 416 -7.32 28.06 10.31
N ILE A 417 -8.25 27.90 9.36
CA ILE A 417 -9.33 26.90 9.44
C ILE A 417 -8.74 25.49 9.53
N TYR A 418 -7.84 25.13 8.62
CA TYR A 418 -7.17 23.83 8.60
C TYR A 418 -6.44 23.55 9.93
N ALA A 419 -5.79 24.54 10.52
CA ALA A 419 -5.09 24.38 11.78
C ALA A 419 -5.99 24.11 13.00
N VAL A 420 -7.30 24.36 12.86
CA VAL A 420 -8.30 24.23 13.93
C VAL A 420 -9.41 23.24 13.58
N CYS A 421 -9.26 22.41 12.55
CA CYS A 421 -10.25 21.39 12.18
C CYS A 421 -9.71 19.98 12.40
N ASP A 422 -10.61 19.03 12.67
CA ASP A 422 -10.30 17.60 12.59
C ASP A 422 -10.04 17.20 11.13
N THR A 423 -8.88 16.58 10.91
CA THR A 423 -8.37 16.20 9.60
C THR A 423 -8.73 14.78 9.20
N GLU A 424 -9.36 13.99 10.07
CA GLU A 424 -9.72 12.61 9.75
C GLU A 424 -10.84 12.57 8.68
N MET A 425 -10.57 11.84 7.59
CA MET A 425 -11.46 11.61 6.45
C MET A 425 -11.26 10.17 5.95
N ASP A 426 -12.35 9.46 5.66
CA ASP A 426 -12.27 8.12 5.08
C ASP A 426 -11.86 8.18 3.59
N SER A 427 -12.27 9.23 2.89
CA SER A 427 -11.74 9.58 1.58
C SER A 427 -11.87 11.08 1.27
N MET A 428 -10.99 11.59 0.42
CA MET A 428 -10.89 12.99 0.05
C MET A 428 -11.12 13.16 -1.44
N LYS A 429 -12.17 13.92 -1.81
CA LYS A 429 -12.33 14.38 -3.20
C LYS A 429 -11.40 15.56 -3.45
N LEU A 430 -10.43 15.37 -4.32
CA LEU A 430 -9.47 16.39 -4.73
C LEU A 430 -9.88 16.96 -6.10
N THR A 431 -9.56 18.22 -6.33
CA THR A 431 -9.88 18.93 -7.57
C THR A 431 -8.67 19.75 -7.99
N TYR A 432 -8.44 19.83 -9.30
CA TYR A 432 -7.37 20.64 -9.86
C TYR A 432 -7.71 22.14 -9.78
N LEU A 433 -6.80 22.93 -9.23
CA LEU A 433 -6.87 24.39 -9.15
C LEU A 433 -5.60 24.96 -9.80
N SER A 434 -5.77 25.72 -10.87
CA SER A 434 -4.70 26.10 -11.80
C SER A 434 -3.64 27.05 -11.23
N ASP A 435 -3.94 27.74 -10.14
CA ASP A 435 -3.08 28.71 -9.45
C ASP A 435 -2.60 28.23 -8.07
N VAL A 436 -2.76 26.94 -7.76
CA VAL A 436 -2.31 26.32 -6.52
C VAL A 436 -1.06 25.49 -6.79
N ASP A 437 0.08 25.92 -6.25
CA ASP A 437 1.35 25.17 -6.33
C ASP A 437 1.40 24.08 -5.25
N ALA A 438 1.69 22.84 -5.64
CA ALA A 438 1.89 21.72 -4.73
C ALA A 438 3.02 21.93 -3.72
N LYS A 439 3.94 22.88 -3.98
CA LYS A 439 5.03 23.26 -3.06
C LYS A 439 4.69 24.41 -2.11
N ALA A 440 3.51 25.02 -2.24
CA ALA A 440 3.11 26.12 -1.40
C ALA A 440 2.85 25.66 0.04
N ASN A 441 3.17 26.50 1.02
CA ASN A 441 2.94 26.22 2.44
C ASN A 441 1.45 26.13 2.83
N TYR A 442 0.55 26.62 1.97
CA TYR A 442 -0.91 26.54 2.12
C TYR A 442 -1.53 25.35 1.37
N PHE A 443 -0.75 24.59 0.61
CA PHE A 443 -1.25 23.55 -0.30
C PHE A 443 -2.18 22.55 0.40
N GLU A 444 -1.72 21.96 1.50
CA GLU A 444 -2.50 20.99 2.28
C GLU A 444 -3.81 21.59 2.81
N ALA A 445 -3.78 22.83 3.31
CA ALA A 445 -4.96 23.52 3.82
C ALA A 445 -5.99 23.80 2.73
N VAL A 446 -5.55 24.15 1.51
CA VAL A 446 -6.42 24.31 0.35
C VAL A 446 -7.03 22.98 -0.05
N MET A 447 -6.21 21.93 -0.21
CA MET A 447 -6.71 20.61 -0.62
C MET A 447 -7.66 20.00 0.41
N PHE A 448 -7.39 20.16 1.69
CA PHE A 448 -8.31 19.81 2.78
C PHE A 448 -9.64 20.57 2.66
N SER A 449 -9.56 21.89 2.46
CA SER A 449 -10.76 22.73 2.34
C SER A 449 -11.60 22.36 1.12
N VAL A 450 -10.96 21.94 0.01
CA VAL A 450 -11.63 21.38 -1.17
C VAL A 450 -12.29 20.05 -0.84
N ALA A 451 -11.54 19.14 -0.19
CA ALA A 451 -12.02 17.81 0.16
C ALA A 451 -13.24 17.83 1.09
N LYS A 452 -13.25 18.72 2.09
CA LYS A 452 -14.38 18.94 3.00
C LYS A 452 -15.50 19.80 2.37
N GLY A 453 -15.33 20.28 1.14
CA GLY A 453 -16.31 21.14 0.46
C GLY A 453 -16.45 22.55 1.05
N LEU A 454 -15.47 23.00 1.83
CA LEU A 454 -15.43 24.34 2.41
C LEU A 454 -15.18 25.39 1.32
N VAL A 455 -14.32 25.05 0.37
CA VAL A 455 -14.01 25.85 -0.82
C VAL A 455 -14.15 25.01 -2.09
N THR A 456 -14.52 25.63 -3.20
CA THR A 456 -14.72 24.95 -4.49
C THR A 456 -13.88 25.54 -5.62
N GLY A 457 -13.09 26.57 -5.33
CA GLY A 457 -12.51 27.44 -6.36
C GLY A 457 -13.54 28.36 -7.02
N TYR A 458 -13.08 29.20 -7.94
CA TYR A 458 -13.88 30.04 -8.82
C TYR A 458 -14.22 29.32 -10.13
N GLU A 459 -15.16 29.85 -10.90
CA GLU A 459 -15.60 29.28 -12.18
C GLU A 459 -14.47 29.17 -13.23
N ASP A 460 -13.43 29.99 -13.09
CA ASP A 460 -12.22 29.97 -13.93
C ASP A 460 -11.21 28.88 -13.54
N GLY A 461 -11.52 28.03 -12.56
CA GLY A 461 -10.64 26.95 -12.10
C GLY A 461 -9.47 27.42 -11.21
N THR A 462 -9.61 28.58 -10.56
CA THR A 462 -8.60 29.16 -9.66
C THR A 462 -9.08 29.19 -8.20
N PHE A 463 -8.14 29.30 -7.25
CA PHE A 463 -8.37 29.54 -5.83
C PHE A 463 -8.19 31.01 -5.42
N LYS A 464 -7.29 31.71 -6.12
CA LYS A 464 -6.79 33.08 -5.90
C LYS A 464 -6.15 33.25 -4.52
N PRO A 465 -5.05 32.53 -4.21
CA PRO A 465 -4.47 32.46 -2.86
C PRO A 465 -4.10 33.85 -2.30
N ASP A 466 -3.48 34.69 -3.12
CA ASP A 466 -2.99 36.03 -2.74
C ASP A 466 -4.11 37.08 -2.58
N ASN A 467 -5.32 36.80 -3.08
CA ASN A 467 -6.42 37.74 -2.93
C ASN A 467 -6.81 37.88 -1.46
N GLN A 468 -7.15 39.10 -1.07
CA GLN A 468 -7.72 39.36 0.25
C GLN A 468 -9.10 38.72 0.34
N ILE A 469 -9.41 38.06 1.45
CA ILE A 469 -10.72 37.44 1.63
C ILE A 469 -11.77 38.48 2.02
N THR A 470 -12.90 38.45 1.32
CA THR A 470 -14.04 39.33 1.65
C THR A 470 -14.81 38.80 2.87
N ARG A 471 -15.54 39.68 3.55
CA ARG A 471 -16.45 39.30 4.65
C ARG A 471 -17.47 38.23 4.20
N ALA A 472 -18.03 38.36 3.00
CA ALA A 472 -18.97 37.39 2.44
C ALA A 472 -18.36 36.00 2.21
N GLU A 473 -17.13 35.93 1.71
CA GLU A 473 -16.43 34.66 1.51
C GLU A 473 -16.06 34.01 2.84
N ALA A 474 -15.54 34.77 3.80
CA ALA A 474 -15.18 34.27 5.11
C ALA A 474 -16.37 33.61 5.83
N VAL A 475 -17.54 34.27 5.85
CA VAL A 475 -18.74 33.67 6.48
C VAL A 475 -19.25 32.45 5.72
N THR A 476 -19.08 32.40 4.39
CA THR A 476 -19.48 31.24 3.59
C THR A 476 -18.63 30.01 3.91
N VAL A 477 -17.31 30.18 4.01
CA VAL A 477 -16.39 29.09 4.40
C VAL A 477 -16.71 28.60 5.81
N ILE A 478 -16.92 29.53 6.75
CA ILE A 478 -17.26 29.17 8.13
C ILE A 478 -18.59 28.42 8.20
N ASN A 479 -19.67 28.93 7.59
CA ASN A 479 -20.96 28.23 7.65
C ASN A 479 -20.89 26.82 7.04
N ARG A 480 -20.14 26.62 5.96
CA ARG A 480 -19.89 25.28 5.38
C ARG A 480 -19.17 24.37 6.37
N MET A 481 -18.16 24.91 7.07
CA MET A 481 -17.45 24.21 8.14
C MET A 481 -18.37 23.85 9.31
N LEU A 482 -19.32 24.73 9.65
CA LEU A 482 -20.35 24.50 10.66
C LEU A 482 -21.49 23.56 10.17
N GLY A 483 -21.49 23.15 8.90
CA GLY A 483 -22.58 22.37 8.31
C GLY A 483 -23.92 23.12 8.21
N ARG A 484 -23.89 24.45 8.24
CA ARG A 484 -25.09 25.32 8.23
C ARG A 484 -25.54 25.63 6.80
N GLU A 485 -26.81 25.37 6.51
CA GLU A 485 -27.49 25.91 5.32
C GLU A 485 -28.69 26.79 5.72
N TRP A 486 -28.81 27.95 5.06
CA TRP A 486 -29.93 28.86 5.29
C TRP A 486 -31.24 28.28 4.81
N ASN A 487 -32.23 28.19 5.70
CA ASN A 487 -33.57 27.70 5.37
C ASN A 487 -34.58 28.82 5.05
N GLY A 488 -34.12 30.08 4.93
CA GLY A 488 -34.98 31.23 4.69
C GLY A 488 -35.36 32.02 5.95
N ALA A 489 -35.08 31.52 7.16
CA ALA A 489 -35.36 32.19 8.43
C ALA A 489 -34.13 32.94 9.00
N GLY A 490 -34.36 33.93 9.87
CA GLY A 490 -33.31 34.74 10.51
C GLY A 490 -33.78 36.16 10.85
N ASP A 491 -33.22 36.72 11.92
CA ASP A 491 -33.55 38.06 12.46
C ASP A 491 -32.55 39.16 12.07
N ALA A 492 -31.39 38.81 11.52
CA ALA A 492 -30.39 39.78 11.09
C ALA A 492 -30.88 40.61 9.88
N LYS A 493 -30.75 41.94 9.97
CA LYS A 493 -31.15 42.88 8.92
C LYS A 493 -30.00 43.82 8.57
N PHE A 494 -29.56 43.79 7.32
CA PHE A 494 -28.54 44.69 6.79
C PHE A 494 -29.05 45.38 5.53
N SER A 495 -28.78 46.67 5.38
CA SER A 495 -29.30 47.49 4.28
C SER A 495 -28.61 47.23 2.93
N ASP A 496 -27.47 46.55 2.92
CA ASP A 496 -26.56 46.39 1.77
C ASP A 496 -26.45 44.95 1.24
N ILE A 497 -27.39 44.06 1.59
CA ILE A 497 -27.33 42.63 1.21
C ILE A 497 -28.54 42.12 0.43
N SER A 498 -29.49 42.98 0.03
CA SER A 498 -30.76 42.57 -0.58
C SER A 498 -30.59 41.62 -1.77
N ASP A 499 -29.62 41.95 -2.64
CA ASP A 499 -29.32 41.29 -3.91
C ASP A 499 -27.95 40.61 -3.90
N HIS A 500 -27.36 40.41 -2.71
CA HIS A 500 -26.02 39.84 -2.59
C HIS A 500 -26.07 38.31 -2.59
N TRP A 501 -25.20 37.65 -3.37
CA TRP A 501 -25.14 36.18 -3.48
C TRP A 501 -24.98 35.47 -2.13
N ALA A 502 -24.23 36.08 -1.21
CA ALA A 502 -23.99 35.56 0.14
C ALA A 502 -25.08 35.93 1.16
N LYS A 503 -26.21 36.54 0.77
CA LYS A 503 -27.25 37.01 1.69
C LYS A 503 -27.64 35.96 2.74
N GLY A 504 -27.92 34.74 2.30
CA GLY A 504 -28.27 33.64 3.22
C GLY A 504 -27.16 33.29 4.19
N GLN A 505 -25.90 33.28 3.71
CA GLN A 505 -24.72 33.01 4.54
C GLN A 505 -24.46 34.13 5.56
N ILE A 506 -24.71 35.38 5.16
CA ILE A 506 -24.56 36.55 6.02
C ILE A 506 -25.61 36.53 7.13
N ILE A 507 -26.88 36.29 6.79
CA ILE A 507 -27.95 36.16 7.78
C ILE A 507 -27.62 34.99 8.74
N ALA A 508 -27.16 33.86 8.22
CA ALA A 508 -26.72 32.69 9.00
C ALA A 508 -25.63 32.99 10.02
N SER A 509 -24.69 33.85 9.65
CA SER A 509 -23.55 34.18 10.51
C SER A 509 -23.89 35.16 11.64
N ALA A 510 -24.92 35.99 11.43
CA ALA A 510 -25.22 37.15 12.29
C ALA A 510 -26.54 37.03 13.08
N SER A 511 -27.34 35.99 12.85
CA SER A 511 -28.61 35.80 13.55
C SER A 511 -28.44 35.25 14.97
N SER A 512 -29.26 35.76 15.89
CA SER A 512 -29.14 35.50 17.33
C SER A 512 -29.89 34.25 17.82
N LYS A 513 -30.75 33.65 16.97
CA LYS A 513 -31.65 32.56 17.35
C LYS A 513 -31.23 31.20 16.78
N ALA A 514 -31.14 30.25 17.71
CA ALA A 514 -30.94 28.81 17.50
C ALA A 514 -32.24 28.03 17.20
N ASP A 515 -33.30 28.68 16.72
CA ASP A 515 -34.66 28.11 16.66
C ASP A 515 -34.94 27.26 15.39
N GLY A 516 -33.97 26.44 14.97
CA GLY A 516 -34.11 25.63 13.75
C GLY A 516 -34.08 26.46 12.46
N THR A 517 -33.43 27.63 12.49
CA THR A 517 -33.18 28.56 11.37
C THR A 517 -32.21 28.02 10.31
N TRP A 518 -31.58 26.87 10.55
CA TRP A 518 -30.62 26.26 9.64
C TRP A 518 -30.89 24.75 9.57
N ALA A 519 -30.84 24.20 8.37
CA ALA A 519 -30.72 22.75 8.26
C ALA A 519 -29.27 22.39 8.60
N ILE A 520 -29.06 21.61 9.67
CA ILE A 520 -27.81 20.86 9.79
C ILE A 520 -27.82 19.91 8.60
N LYS A 521 -26.83 20.02 7.73
CA LYS A 521 -26.67 19.05 6.65
C LYS A 521 -26.20 17.74 7.26
N THR A 522 -27.13 16.98 7.83
CA THR A 522 -26.90 15.58 8.09
C THR A 522 -26.78 14.90 6.74
N THR A 523 -25.73 14.11 6.61
CA THR A 523 -25.49 13.10 5.57
C THR A 523 -25.09 13.61 4.20
N GLU A 524 -24.00 13.00 3.74
CA GLU A 524 -23.46 12.97 2.40
C GLU A 524 -24.58 13.08 1.35
N LYS A 525 -24.47 14.04 0.43
CA LYS A 525 -25.41 14.10 -0.71
C LYS A 525 -25.42 12.73 -1.39
N GLU A 526 -26.60 12.14 -1.53
CA GLU A 526 -26.78 10.96 -2.36
C GLU A 526 -26.66 11.34 -3.84
N TYR A 527 -26.10 10.43 -4.63
CA TYR A 527 -26.04 10.52 -6.08
C TYR A 527 -27.28 9.87 -6.68
N VAL A 528 -27.74 10.38 -7.82
CA VAL A 528 -28.83 9.77 -8.59
C VAL A 528 -28.25 9.19 -9.87
N LEU A 529 -28.48 7.90 -10.12
CA LEU A 529 -28.20 7.32 -11.43
C LEU A 529 -29.33 7.67 -12.38
N GLU A 530 -29.06 8.60 -13.30
CA GLU A 530 -29.98 8.96 -14.37
C GLU A 530 -29.62 8.21 -15.66
N GLY A 531 -30.62 7.94 -16.50
CA GLY A 531 -30.47 7.26 -17.79
C GLY A 531 -30.67 5.74 -17.72
N SER A 532 -30.21 5.04 -18.76
CA SER A 532 -30.51 3.61 -18.97
C SER A 532 -29.33 2.81 -19.51
N SER A 533 -28.11 3.36 -19.42
CA SER A 533 -26.90 2.72 -19.91
C SER A 533 -25.70 3.05 -19.03
N ALA A 534 -24.66 2.21 -19.08
CA ALA A 534 -23.40 2.43 -18.37
C ALA A 534 -22.83 3.84 -18.63
N LYS A 535 -22.88 4.28 -19.89
CA LYS A 535 -22.51 5.64 -20.29
C LYS A 535 -23.27 6.69 -19.49
N ASP A 536 -24.61 6.58 -19.42
CA ASP A 536 -25.43 7.56 -18.72
C ASP A 536 -25.12 7.58 -17.23
N TYR A 537 -24.99 6.40 -16.60
CA TYR A 537 -24.71 6.29 -15.17
C TYR A 537 -23.35 6.90 -14.81
N ILE A 538 -22.31 6.61 -15.59
CA ILE A 538 -20.95 7.15 -15.35
C ILE A 538 -20.92 8.65 -15.58
N MET A 539 -21.53 9.15 -16.65
CA MET A 539 -21.63 10.59 -16.91
C MET A 539 -22.45 11.31 -15.83
N ALA A 540 -23.53 10.71 -15.35
CA ALA A 540 -24.34 11.25 -14.26
C ALA A 540 -23.53 11.34 -12.96
N LEU A 541 -22.78 10.29 -12.60
CA LEU A 541 -21.93 10.29 -11.41
C LEU A 541 -20.79 11.32 -11.53
N HIS A 542 -20.11 11.38 -12.68
CA HIS A 542 -19.05 12.36 -12.94
C HIS A 542 -19.58 13.79 -12.84
N THR A 543 -20.72 14.08 -13.48
CA THR A 543 -21.35 15.41 -13.45
C THR A 543 -21.71 15.83 -12.01
N GLN A 544 -22.27 14.91 -11.23
CA GLN A 544 -22.67 15.17 -9.84
C GLN A 544 -21.47 15.27 -8.89
N SER A 545 -20.33 14.63 -9.21
CA SER A 545 -19.12 14.59 -8.36
C SER A 545 -18.63 15.96 -7.89
N LYS A 546 -18.86 17.03 -8.67
CA LYS A 546 -18.60 18.43 -8.28
C LYS A 546 -19.17 18.76 -6.90
N ASN A 547 -20.33 18.18 -6.58
CA ASN A 547 -21.09 18.42 -5.36
C ASN A 547 -21.07 17.26 -4.35
N LEU A 548 -20.41 16.13 -4.65
CA LEU A 548 -20.35 14.95 -3.79
C LEU A 548 -19.08 14.94 -2.93
N SER A 549 -19.10 14.21 -1.81
CA SER A 549 -17.90 13.85 -1.04
C SER A 549 -17.15 12.70 -1.72
N GLY A 550 -15.91 12.43 -1.29
CA GLY A 550 -15.16 11.25 -1.75
C GLY A 550 -15.93 9.95 -1.48
N ASP A 551 -16.53 9.83 -0.29
CA ASP A 551 -17.25 8.62 0.12
C ASP A 551 -18.54 8.42 -0.68
N ALA A 552 -19.27 9.50 -0.96
CA ALA A 552 -20.43 9.45 -1.84
C ALA A 552 -20.04 9.05 -3.26
N ILE A 553 -18.91 9.52 -3.79
CA ILE A 553 -18.41 9.09 -5.11
C ILE A 553 -18.09 7.59 -5.10
N ARG A 554 -17.40 7.09 -4.06
CA ARG A 554 -17.07 5.66 -3.94
C ARG A 554 -18.31 4.77 -3.91
N ARG A 555 -19.31 5.10 -3.10
CA ARG A 555 -20.60 4.38 -3.10
C ARG A 555 -21.32 4.51 -4.46
N GLY A 556 -21.18 5.65 -5.12
CA GLY A 556 -21.64 5.87 -6.49
C GLY A 556 -21.04 4.88 -7.47
N ILE A 557 -19.72 4.66 -7.40
CA ILE A 557 -19.00 3.68 -8.21
C ILE A 557 -19.55 2.27 -7.97
N ASP A 558 -19.77 1.90 -6.70
CA ASP A 558 -20.37 0.60 -6.35
C ASP A 558 -21.77 0.47 -6.99
N THR A 559 -22.59 1.50 -6.89
CA THR A 559 -23.96 1.48 -7.45
C THR A 559 -23.95 1.40 -8.98
N VAL A 560 -23.06 2.14 -9.65
CA VAL A 560 -22.86 2.05 -11.11
C VAL A 560 -22.45 0.63 -11.49
N SER A 561 -21.51 0.02 -10.75
CA SER A 561 -21.03 -1.34 -11.01
C SER A 561 -22.15 -2.36 -10.88
N GLU A 562 -22.95 -2.29 -9.81
CA GLU A 562 -24.10 -3.20 -9.60
C GLU A 562 -25.18 -3.03 -10.68
N GLN A 563 -25.45 -1.79 -11.10
CA GLN A 563 -26.42 -1.56 -12.18
C GLN A 563 -25.89 -2.09 -13.52
N MET A 564 -24.59 -1.93 -13.82
CA MET A 564 -23.98 -2.53 -15.01
C MET A 564 -24.07 -4.05 -15.00
N LYS A 565 -23.80 -4.71 -13.86
CA LYS A 565 -23.98 -6.17 -13.72
C LYS A 565 -25.41 -6.57 -14.05
N LYS A 566 -26.39 -5.88 -13.47
CA LYS A 566 -27.82 -6.13 -13.72
C LYS A 566 -28.19 -5.97 -15.19
N ASP A 567 -27.72 -4.91 -15.84
CA ASP A 567 -28.03 -4.63 -17.25
C ASP A 567 -27.38 -5.68 -18.17
N ILE A 568 -26.14 -6.08 -17.88
CA ILE A 568 -25.43 -7.12 -18.62
C ILE A 568 -26.13 -8.47 -18.44
N LEU A 569 -26.46 -8.88 -17.21
CA LEU A 569 -27.16 -10.14 -16.93
C LEU A 569 -28.56 -10.18 -17.57
N GLY A 570 -29.26 -9.03 -17.57
CA GLY A 570 -30.60 -8.85 -18.13
C GLY A 570 -30.67 -8.63 -19.65
N THR A 571 -29.56 -8.81 -20.38
CA THR A 571 -29.56 -8.59 -21.85
C THR A 571 -30.50 -9.60 -22.55
N PRO A 572 -31.41 -9.15 -23.44
CA PRO A 572 -32.29 -10.02 -24.24
C PRO A 572 -31.55 -11.03 -25.12
N ASN A 573 -32.24 -12.05 -25.62
CA ASN A 573 -31.61 -13.05 -26.49
C ASN A 573 -31.07 -12.44 -27.79
N THR A 574 -30.07 -13.09 -28.38
CA THR A 574 -29.33 -12.56 -29.54
C THR A 574 -30.24 -12.23 -30.73
N ALA A 575 -31.31 -13.01 -30.94
CA ALA A 575 -32.26 -12.77 -32.03
C ALA A 575 -33.08 -11.48 -31.88
N GLU A 576 -33.23 -10.96 -30.66
CA GLU A 576 -33.99 -9.74 -30.38
C GLU A 576 -33.15 -8.49 -30.66
N LEU A 577 -31.85 -8.54 -30.34
CA LEU A 577 -30.91 -7.44 -30.55
C LEU A 577 -30.31 -7.41 -31.95
N TYR A 578 -30.13 -8.58 -32.55
CA TYR A 578 -29.44 -8.75 -33.83
C TYR A 578 -30.26 -9.60 -34.81
N PRO A 579 -31.51 -9.24 -35.13
CA PRO A 579 -32.37 -10.04 -36.02
C PRO A 579 -31.74 -10.26 -37.40
N ASP A 580 -30.99 -9.28 -37.92
CA ASP A 580 -30.30 -9.37 -39.22
C ASP A 580 -29.16 -10.39 -39.23
N ARG A 581 -28.68 -10.79 -38.05
CA ARG A 581 -27.65 -11.82 -37.87
C ARG A 581 -28.23 -13.22 -37.73
N ILE A 582 -29.57 -13.35 -37.70
CA ILE A 582 -30.28 -14.61 -37.59
C ILE A 582 -30.94 -14.92 -38.94
N GLY A 583 -30.65 -16.11 -39.47
CA GLY A 583 -31.11 -16.49 -40.81
C GLY A 583 -31.41 -17.97 -40.95
N LYS A 584 -31.56 -18.44 -42.20
CA LYS A 584 -31.83 -19.85 -42.51
C LYS A 584 -30.70 -20.80 -42.05
N ASN A 585 -29.51 -20.27 -41.82
CA ASN A 585 -28.34 -21.00 -41.33
C ASN A 585 -28.18 -20.85 -39.81
N THR A 586 -29.28 -20.88 -39.05
CA THR A 586 -29.23 -20.89 -37.58
C THR A 586 -29.18 -22.32 -37.06
N TYR A 587 -28.37 -22.54 -36.02
CA TYR A 587 -28.25 -23.79 -35.30
C TYR A 587 -28.41 -23.57 -33.80
N TYR A 588 -29.16 -24.46 -33.16
CA TYR A 588 -29.49 -24.40 -31.75
C TYR A 588 -28.76 -25.51 -30.99
N VAL A 589 -28.24 -25.16 -29.82
CA VAL A 589 -27.55 -26.06 -28.90
C VAL A 589 -28.25 -26.00 -27.55
N SER A 590 -28.65 -27.15 -27.01
CA SER A 590 -29.38 -27.27 -25.75
C SER A 590 -28.83 -28.43 -24.93
N GLU A 591 -28.27 -28.13 -23.76
CA GLU A 591 -27.72 -29.16 -22.86
C GLU A 591 -28.86 -30.04 -22.27
N LYS A 592 -29.97 -29.41 -21.92
CA LYS A 592 -31.13 -30.06 -21.29
C LYS A 592 -32.02 -30.83 -22.28
N ASN A 593 -32.35 -30.22 -23.41
CA ASN A 593 -33.36 -30.70 -24.35
C ASN A 593 -32.75 -31.23 -25.67
N GLY A 594 -31.47 -30.98 -25.93
CA GLY A 594 -30.82 -31.35 -27.18
C GLY A 594 -30.42 -32.83 -27.28
N ASN A 595 -30.12 -33.26 -28.51
CA ASN A 595 -29.56 -34.57 -28.80
C ASN A 595 -28.49 -34.46 -29.90
N ASP A 596 -27.32 -35.06 -29.69
CA ASP A 596 -26.22 -35.10 -30.67
C ASP A 596 -26.51 -35.98 -31.89
N ALA A 597 -27.74 -36.46 -32.09
CA ALA A 597 -28.27 -37.02 -33.33
C ALA A 597 -29.15 -36.02 -34.12
N ASN A 598 -29.64 -34.95 -33.50
CA ASN A 598 -30.54 -33.98 -34.15
C ASN A 598 -29.82 -33.12 -35.20
N ASP A 599 -30.53 -32.42 -36.08
CA ASP A 599 -29.92 -31.55 -37.10
C ASP A 599 -29.50 -30.17 -36.57
N GLY A 600 -30.01 -29.75 -35.41
CA GLY A 600 -29.76 -28.45 -34.80
C GLY A 600 -30.58 -27.31 -35.39
N LYS A 601 -31.48 -27.53 -36.34
CA LYS A 601 -32.08 -26.45 -37.15
C LYS A 601 -33.21 -25.69 -36.49
N THR A 602 -33.83 -26.25 -35.44
CA THR A 602 -34.82 -25.57 -34.60
C THR A 602 -34.49 -25.80 -33.12
N PRO A 603 -35.09 -25.02 -32.20
CA PRO A 603 -34.97 -25.27 -30.76
C PRO A 603 -35.35 -26.71 -30.36
N GLU A 604 -36.39 -27.28 -30.98
CA GLU A 604 -36.89 -28.64 -30.71
C GLU A 604 -35.96 -29.73 -31.25
N THR A 605 -35.17 -29.42 -32.28
CA THR A 605 -34.14 -30.31 -32.85
C THR A 605 -32.74 -29.84 -32.49
N ALA A 606 -32.55 -29.16 -31.35
CA ALA A 606 -31.25 -28.68 -30.92
C ALA A 606 -30.22 -29.82 -30.75
N VAL A 607 -28.96 -29.50 -31.03
CA VAL A 607 -27.81 -30.38 -30.74
C VAL A 607 -27.50 -30.31 -29.25
N LYS A 608 -26.98 -31.38 -28.63
CA LYS A 608 -26.76 -31.39 -27.17
C LYS A 608 -25.45 -30.72 -26.76
N THR A 609 -24.36 -31.04 -27.45
CA THR A 609 -23.00 -30.67 -27.03
C THR A 609 -22.24 -29.90 -28.11
N ILE A 610 -21.21 -29.16 -27.69
CA ILE A 610 -20.26 -28.52 -28.61
C ILE A 610 -19.61 -29.58 -29.52
N GLN A 611 -19.26 -30.76 -29.00
CA GLN A 611 -18.69 -31.84 -29.81
C GLN A 611 -19.70 -32.37 -30.86
N GLY A 612 -20.96 -32.51 -30.49
CA GLY A 612 -22.05 -32.84 -31.40
C GLY A 612 -22.22 -31.80 -32.49
N LEU A 613 -22.08 -30.51 -32.15
CA LEU A 613 -22.13 -29.40 -33.09
C LEU A 613 -20.92 -29.45 -34.05
N THR A 614 -19.70 -29.58 -33.55
CA THR A 614 -18.48 -29.64 -34.37
C THR A 614 -18.49 -30.82 -35.35
N LYS A 615 -19.06 -31.98 -34.97
CA LYS A 615 -19.21 -33.13 -35.89
C LYS A 615 -20.11 -32.80 -37.08
N ARG A 616 -21.09 -31.90 -36.90
CA ARG A 616 -22.04 -31.47 -37.95
C ARG A 616 -21.53 -30.29 -38.76
N LEU A 617 -20.95 -29.33 -38.05
CA LEU A 617 -20.56 -28.00 -38.53
C LEU A 617 -19.10 -27.78 -38.18
N ARG A 618 -18.24 -28.59 -38.79
CA ARG A 618 -16.79 -28.46 -38.57
C ARG A 618 -16.27 -27.08 -38.99
N PHE A 619 -16.85 -26.51 -40.04
CA PHE A 619 -16.55 -25.18 -40.55
C PHE A 619 -17.86 -24.45 -40.91
N PRO A 620 -18.47 -23.75 -39.95
CA PRO A 620 -19.66 -22.95 -40.21
C PRO A 620 -19.39 -21.92 -41.31
N GLY A 621 -20.27 -21.85 -42.31
CA GLY A 621 -20.17 -20.88 -43.39
C GLY A 621 -20.65 -19.48 -42.98
N LYS A 622 -20.29 -18.46 -43.77
CA LYS A 622 -20.74 -17.08 -43.57
C LYS A 622 -22.27 -16.98 -43.43
N GLY A 623 -22.74 -16.16 -42.50
CA GLY A 623 -24.15 -15.97 -42.16
C GLY A 623 -24.72 -17.08 -41.26
N THR A 624 -23.87 -17.90 -40.65
CA THR A 624 -24.32 -18.92 -39.68
C THR A 624 -24.50 -18.28 -38.31
N ALA A 625 -25.61 -18.63 -37.63
CA ALA A 625 -25.79 -18.32 -36.21
C ALA A 625 -25.78 -19.62 -35.41
N ILE A 626 -25.02 -19.66 -34.32
CA ILE A 626 -24.99 -20.75 -33.34
C ILE A 626 -25.51 -20.17 -32.04
N LEU A 627 -26.70 -20.62 -31.63
CA LEU A 627 -27.39 -20.12 -30.44
C LEU A 627 -27.41 -21.21 -29.37
N PHE A 628 -26.91 -20.87 -28.19
CA PHE A 628 -26.88 -21.74 -27.02
C PHE A 628 -28.09 -21.44 -26.13
N GLU A 629 -28.77 -22.48 -25.64
CA GLU A 629 -29.92 -22.32 -24.76
C GLU A 629 -29.45 -21.81 -23.39
N ARG A 630 -30.09 -20.73 -22.92
CA ARG A 630 -29.95 -20.19 -21.57
C ARG A 630 -30.22 -21.26 -20.50
N GLY A 631 -29.51 -21.14 -19.38
CA GLY A 631 -29.49 -22.12 -18.29
C GLY A 631 -28.65 -23.38 -18.56
N GLY A 632 -28.08 -23.54 -19.76
CA GLY A 632 -27.23 -24.69 -20.12
C GLY A 632 -25.74 -24.45 -19.88
N THR A 633 -25.00 -25.52 -19.57
CA THR A 633 -23.52 -25.53 -19.52
C THR A 633 -22.95 -26.36 -20.66
N TYR A 634 -22.20 -25.72 -21.55
CA TYR A 634 -21.63 -26.30 -22.75
C TYR A 634 -20.11 -26.38 -22.62
N ARG A 635 -19.57 -27.60 -22.68
CA ARG A 635 -18.17 -27.87 -22.34
C ARG A 635 -17.31 -28.09 -23.57
N GLY A 636 -16.18 -27.39 -23.63
CA GLY A 636 -15.14 -27.57 -24.65
C GLY A 636 -14.88 -26.34 -25.52
N GLN A 637 -13.95 -26.52 -26.47
CA GLN A 637 -13.51 -25.48 -27.39
C GLN A 637 -14.45 -25.34 -28.59
N VAL A 638 -14.71 -24.11 -29.01
CA VAL A 638 -15.44 -23.74 -30.21
C VAL A 638 -14.49 -23.10 -31.21
N ALA A 639 -14.33 -23.75 -32.37
CA ALA A 639 -13.54 -23.18 -33.46
C ALA A 639 -14.25 -21.98 -34.09
N VAL A 640 -13.55 -20.85 -34.19
CA VAL A 640 -14.09 -19.60 -34.74
C VAL A 640 -13.93 -19.59 -36.26
N THR A 641 -15.02 -19.33 -36.97
CA THR A 641 -15.01 -19.13 -38.44
C THR A 641 -15.65 -17.79 -38.83
N GLY A 642 -15.26 -17.27 -39.99
CA GLY A 642 -15.67 -15.93 -40.42
C GLY A 642 -17.14 -15.84 -40.82
N GLY A 643 -17.77 -14.71 -40.49
CA GLY A 643 -19.18 -14.46 -40.79
C GLY A 643 -20.15 -15.17 -39.84
N VAL A 644 -19.72 -15.56 -38.64
CA VAL A 644 -20.54 -16.35 -37.70
C VAL A 644 -20.99 -15.51 -36.51
N THR A 645 -22.21 -15.79 -36.05
CA THR A 645 -22.75 -15.27 -34.80
C THR A 645 -22.78 -16.40 -33.77
N TYR A 646 -22.20 -16.17 -32.60
CA TYR A 646 -22.30 -17.04 -31.42
C TYR A 646 -23.13 -16.31 -30.38
N GLY A 647 -24.28 -16.87 -30.02
CA GLY A 647 -25.31 -16.17 -29.27
C GLY A 647 -26.10 -17.05 -28.32
N SER A 648 -27.16 -16.48 -27.75
CA SER A 648 -28.10 -17.15 -26.84
C SER A 648 -29.53 -17.21 -27.37
N TYR A 649 -30.30 -18.17 -26.86
CA TYR A 649 -31.75 -18.25 -26.98
C TYR A 649 -32.36 -18.88 -25.72
N GLY A 650 -33.69 -18.81 -25.56
CA GLY A 650 -34.41 -19.45 -24.45
C GLY A 650 -34.49 -18.58 -23.20
N GLU A 651 -34.66 -19.21 -22.04
CA GLU A 651 -34.96 -18.55 -20.76
C GLU A 651 -33.96 -18.96 -19.67
N GLY A 652 -33.79 -18.12 -18.65
CA GLY A 652 -32.87 -18.36 -17.53
C GLY A 652 -31.53 -17.64 -17.69
N ASP A 653 -30.52 -18.07 -16.93
CA ASP A 653 -29.20 -17.46 -16.93
C ASP A 653 -28.48 -17.61 -18.27
N LYS A 654 -27.46 -16.80 -18.52
CA LYS A 654 -26.72 -16.88 -19.78
C LYS A 654 -26.15 -18.28 -20.00
N PRO A 655 -26.11 -18.77 -21.25
CA PRO A 655 -25.48 -20.06 -21.55
C PRO A 655 -24.00 -20.01 -21.16
N VAL A 656 -23.59 -20.96 -20.32
CA VAL A 656 -22.20 -21.10 -19.87
C VAL A 656 -21.42 -21.88 -20.92
N ILE A 657 -20.35 -21.29 -21.45
CA ILE A 657 -19.35 -21.97 -22.26
C ILE A 657 -18.14 -22.22 -21.35
N SER A 658 -18.00 -23.47 -20.90
CA SER A 658 -16.98 -23.87 -19.93
C SER A 658 -15.78 -24.53 -20.62
N GLY A 659 -14.58 -24.06 -20.27
CA GLY A 659 -13.32 -24.71 -20.63
C GLY A 659 -13.08 -26.02 -19.87
N SER A 660 -13.79 -26.26 -18.76
CA SER A 660 -13.66 -27.51 -18.03
C SER A 660 -14.41 -28.64 -18.71
N LYS A 661 -13.72 -29.77 -18.85
CA LYS A 661 -14.25 -30.93 -19.59
C LYS A 661 -15.45 -31.58 -18.90
N LYS A 662 -15.54 -31.49 -17.58
CA LYS A 662 -16.59 -32.04 -16.72
C LYS A 662 -16.40 -31.52 -15.29
N ASN A 663 -17.39 -31.75 -14.43
CA ASN A 663 -17.21 -31.67 -12.99
C ASN A 663 -16.36 -32.87 -12.51
N TYR A 664 -15.30 -32.60 -11.75
CA TYR A 664 -14.35 -33.58 -11.21
C TYR A 664 -14.62 -33.98 -9.74
N ALA A 665 -15.78 -33.62 -9.19
CA ALA A 665 -16.25 -33.96 -7.85
C ALA A 665 -16.73 -35.42 -7.69
N ASP A 666 -16.06 -36.37 -8.35
CA ASP A 666 -16.30 -37.80 -8.15
C ASP A 666 -15.09 -38.39 -7.42
N ALA A 667 -15.34 -38.93 -6.24
CA ALA A 667 -14.31 -39.52 -5.38
C ALA A 667 -13.43 -40.57 -6.10
N SER A 668 -13.99 -41.30 -7.07
CA SER A 668 -13.28 -42.32 -7.85
C SER A 668 -12.24 -41.74 -8.82
N LEU A 669 -12.36 -40.46 -9.15
CA LEU A 669 -11.38 -39.75 -9.98
C LEU A 669 -10.10 -39.44 -9.23
N TRP A 670 -10.07 -39.59 -7.90
CA TRP A 670 -8.94 -39.18 -7.08
C TRP A 670 -8.39 -40.33 -6.24
N SER A 671 -7.07 -40.56 -6.35
CA SER A 671 -6.35 -41.50 -5.49
C SER A 671 -5.37 -40.74 -4.60
N GLU A 672 -5.37 -41.02 -3.31
CA GLU A 672 -4.31 -40.51 -2.42
C GLU A 672 -2.97 -41.10 -2.86
N THR A 673 -1.92 -40.27 -2.85
CA THR A 673 -0.56 -40.71 -3.17
C THR A 673 0.12 -41.31 -1.94
N ASP A 674 1.42 -41.59 -2.04
CA ASP A 674 2.28 -41.93 -0.91
C ASP A 674 2.50 -40.74 0.05
N ILE A 675 2.17 -39.52 -0.37
CA ILE A 675 2.18 -38.32 0.46
C ILE A 675 0.76 -38.09 0.99
N LYS A 676 0.63 -38.14 2.31
CA LYS A 676 -0.65 -37.92 3.00
C LYS A 676 -1.31 -36.62 2.56
N ASN A 677 -2.63 -36.66 2.35
CA ASN A 677 -3.46 -35.54 1.90
C ASN A 677 -3.18 -35.06 0.46
N VAL A 678 -2.21 -35.63 -0.25
CA VAL A 678 -1.97 -35.29 -1.66
C VAL A 678 -2.69 -36.32 -2.52
N TYR A 679 -3.62 -35.84 -3.32
CA TYR A 679 -4.44 -36.65 -4.21
C TYR A 679 -4.00 -36.47 -5.65
N LYS A 680 -3.84 -37.57 -6.37
CA LYS A 680 -3.61 -37.62 -7.80
C LYS A 680 -4.95 -37.80 -8.53
N LEU A 681 -5.16 -37.02 -9.58
CA LEU A 681 -6.24 -37.28 -10.53
C LEU A 681 -5.92 -38.54 -11.35
N ASN A 682 -6.85 -39.50 -11.37
CA ASN A 682 -6.77 -40.78 -12.09
C ASN A 682 -7.00 -40.64 -13.61
N GLU A 683 -6.92 -39.42 -14.13
CA GLU A 683 -7.08 -39.10 -15.54
C GLU A 683 -5.93 -38.23 -16.04
N SER A 684 -5.64 -38.37 -17.34
CA SER A 684 -4.57 -37.62 -17.98
C SER A 684 -4.97 -36.16 -18.18
N ILE A 685 -4.33 -35.25 -17.45
CA ILE A 685 -4.50 -33.80 -17.59
C ILE A 685 -3.17 -33.09 -17.36
N SER A 686 -2.84 -32.11 -18.20
CA SER A 686 -1.62 -31.32 -18.09
C SER A 686 -1.91 -29.84 -18.27
N ASN A 687 -0.99 -29.03 -17.76
CA ASN A 687 -1.00 -27.59 -17.89
C ASN A 687 -2.32 -26.99 -17.40
N VAL A 688 -2.66 -27.35 -16.16
CA VAL A 688 -3.79 -26.80 -15.43
C VAL A 688 -3.42 -25.40 -14.94
N GLY A 689 -4.26 -24.43 -15.29
CA GLY A 689 -4.09 -23.03 -14.88
C GLY A 689 -4.89 -22.68 -13.63
N ILE A 690 -6.08 -23.25 -13.52
CA ILE A 690 -7.08 -22.93 -12.50
C ILE A 690 -7.85 -24.19 -12.08
N ILE A 691 -8.20 -24.25 -10.80
CA ILE A 691 -9.21 -25.16 -10.24
C ILE A 691 -10.19 -24.32 -9.43
N VAL A 692 -11.48 -24.50 -9.66
CA VAL A 692 -12.58 -23.81 -8.95
C VAL A 692 -13.41 -24.88 -8.21
N PHE A 693 -13.83 -24.60 -6.97
CA PHE A 693 -14.50 -25.56 -6.09
C PHE A 693 -15.89 -25.08 -5.66
N ASP A 694 -16.81 -26.03 -5.46
CA ASP A 694 -18.12 -25.85 -4.79
C ASP A 694 -18.93 -24.65 -5.25
N HIS A 695 -18.88 -24.39 -6.55
CA HIS A 695 -19.56 -23.24 -7.11
C HIS A 695 -19.23 -21.92 -6.38
N ALA A 696 -17.95 -21.73 -6.08
CA ALA A 696 -17.30 -20.45 -5.81
C ALA A 696 -17.76 -19.26 -6.70
N ASP A 697 -18.58 -19.53 -7.72
CA ASP A 697 -19.05 -18.68 -8.79
C ASP A 697 -20.56 -18.77 -9.07
N ASP A 698 -21.35 -19.56 -8.32
CA ASP A 698 -22.81 -19.66 -8.50
C ASP A 698 -23.54 -18.36 -8.13
N ALA A 699 -22.96 -17.57 -7.22
CA ALA A 699 -23.34 -16.19 -7.07
C ALA A 699 -22.51 -15.36 -8.04
N HIS A 700 -23.16 -14.84 -9.08
CA HIS A 700 -22.57 -13.84 -9.98
C HIS A 700 -21.81 -12.78 -9.17
N GLY A 701 -20.51 -12.62 -9.43
CA GLY A 701 -19.68 -11.66 -8.71
C GLY A 701 -19.22 -12.12 -7.32
N ASN A 702 -19.21 -13.42 -7.03
CA ASN A 702 -18.51 -13.93 -5.86
C ASN A 702 -16.99 -13.80 -6.04
N TYR A 703 -16.38 -12.88 -5.29
CA TYR A 703 -14.94 -12.62 -5.34
C TYR A 703 -14.14 -13.46 -4.33
N ASP A 704 -14.81 -14.07 -3.35
CA ASP A 704 -14.21 -14.90 -2.30
C ASP A 704 -14.40 -16.40 -2.56
N GLY A 705 -14.73 -16.74 -3.81
CA GLY A 705 -14.88 -18.10 -4.26
C GLY A 705 -13.66 -18.97 -3.95
N LEU A 706 -13.88 -20.24 -3.64
CA LEU A 706 -12.83 -21.20 -3.35
C LEU A 706 -12.12 -21.65 -4.65
N TYR A 707 -10.81 -21.44 -4.71
CA TYR A 707 -9.97 -21.80 -5.86
C TYR A 707 -8.66 -22.47 -5.44
N GLY A 708 -8.06 -23.21 -6.36
CA GLY A 708 -6.78 -23.89 -6.16
C GLY A 708 -5.59 -22.94 -6.19
N GLN A 709 -4.58 -23.21 -5.37
CA GLN A 709 -3.31 -22.49 -5.37
C GLN A 709 -2.30 -23.16 -6.31
N ASN A 710 -2.08 -22.56 -7.48
CA ASN A 710 -1.21 -23.12 -8.51
C ASN A 710 0.27 -23.12 -8.05
N ARG A 711 0.90 -24.30 -8.02
CA ARG A 711 2.34 -24.48 -7.80
C ARG A 711 3.00 -24.95 -9.10
N ILE A 712 4.03 -24.21 -9.53
CA ILE A 712 4.63 -24.35 -10.88
C ILE A 712 5.97 -25.08 -10.81
N PHE A 713 6.12 -26.12 -11.63
CA PHE A 713 7.36 -26.88 -11.80
C PHE A 713 8.54 -25.98 -12.20
N GLY A 714 9.67 -26.12 -11.48
CA GLY A 714 10.91 -25.40 -11.76
C GLY A 714 10.88 -23.91 -11.40
N LYS A 715 9.74 -23.38 -10.93
CA LYS A 715 9.61 -21.99 -10.45
C LYS A 715 9.45 -21.96 -8.93
N ASN A 716 8.45 -22.68 -8.41
CA ASN A 716 8.08 -22.62 -6.99
C ASN A 716 8.18 -23.99 -6.30
N ILE A 717 8.09 -25.09 -7.05
CA ILE A 717 8.33 -26.47 -6.60
C ILE A 717 8.92 -27.28 -7.74
N THR A 718 9.50 -28.42 -7.42
CA THR A 718 10.01 -29.41 -8.38
C THR A 718 9.20 -30.71 -8.38
N SER A 719 8.42 -30.97 -7.34
CA SER A 719 7.65 -32.21 -7.23
C SER A 719 6.38 -32.04 -6.40
N TYR A 720 5.40 -32.92 -6.60
CA TYR A 720 4.16 -32.95 -5.83
C TYR A 720 4.37 -33.23 -4.34
N ILE A 721 5.53 -33.78 -3.96
CA ILE A 721 5.89 -34.03 -2.56
C ILE A 721 6.03 -32.74 -1.74
N GLU A 722 6.18 -31.59 -2.41
CA GLU A 722 6.30 -30.26 -1.81
C GLU A 722 4.94 -29.55 -1.64
N LEU A 723 3.84 -30.23 -1.98
CA LEU A 723 2.49 -29.73 -1.70
C LEU A 723 2.20 -29.89 -0.20
N GLU A 724 1.92 -28.77 0.47
CA GLU A 724 1.79 -28.74 1.94
C GLU A 724 0.48 -28.13 2.38
N LYS A 725 0.02 -27.07 1.70
CA LYS A 725 -1.17 -26.34 2.11
C LYS A 725 -2.40 -26.84 1.38
N ASP A 726 -3.52 -26.78 2.08
CA ASP A 726 -4.80 -27.11 1.51
C ASP A 726 -5.05 -26.34 0.21
N LEU A 727 -5.53 -27.06 -0.80
CA LEU A 727 -5.85 -26.60 -2.15
C LEU A 727 -4.66 -26.18 -3.01
N GLU A 728 -3.43 -26.40 -2.58
CA GLU A 728 -2.29 -26.32 -3.48
C GLU A 728 -2.35 -27.45 -4.52
N PHE A 729 -2.13 -27.10 -5.79
CA PHE A 729 -2.10 -28.08 -6.86
C PHE A 729 -0.86 -27.96 -7.71
N PHE A 730 -0.44 -29.09 -8.29
CA PHE A 730 0.72 -29.22 -9.13
C PHE A 730 0.37 -30.03 -10.37
N SER A 731 0.58 -29.43 -11.55
CA SER A 731 0.37 -30.09 -12.83
C SER A 731 1.71 -30.35 -13.51
N CYS A 732 2.03 -31.62 -13.75
CA CYS A 732 3.25 -32.04 -14.44
C CYS A 732 2.95 -33.28 -15.31
N GLU A 733 3.60 -33.41 -16.48
CA GLU A 733 3.63 -34.66 -17.27
C GLU A 733 2.29 -35.43 -17.35
N ASN A 734 1.23 -34.74 -17.81
CA ASN A 734 -0.12 -35.31 -17.94
C ASN A 734 -0.76 -35.80 -16.63
N THR A 735 -0.26 -35.35 -15.49
CA THR A 735 -0.81 -35.66 -14.17
C THR A 735 -1.12 -34.36 -13.42
N LEU A 736 -2.19 -34.40 -12.63
CA LEU A 736 -2.55 -33.37 -11.65
C LEU A 736 -2.50 -33.96 -10.25
N TYR A 737 -1.87 -33.23 -9.35
CA TYR A 737 -1.85 -33.48 -7.92
C TYR A 737 -2.49 -32.29 -7.19
N LEU A 738 -3.27 -32.57 -6.14
CA LEU A 738 -3.97 -31.59 -5.32
C LEU A 738 -3.79 -31.98 -3.84
N CYS A 739 -3.29 -31.06 -3.02
CA CYS A 739 -3.32 -31.21 -1.58
C CYS A 739 -4.74 -30.88 -1.07
N SER A 740 -5.39 -31.86 -0.43
CA SER A 740 -6.69 -31.71 0.21
C SER A 740 -6.61 -32.29 1.62
N THR A 741 -6.42 -31.41 2.60
CA THR A 741 -6.18 -31.74 4.00
C THR A 741 -7.42 -32.26 4.73
N GLU A 742 -8.60 -32.04 4.16
CA GLU A 742 -9.90 -32.49 4.68
C GLU A 742 -10.42 -33.76 3.97
N GLY A 743 -9.53 -34.52 3.33
CA GLY A 743 -9.85 -35.81 2.70
C GLY A 743 -9.99 -35.74 1.19
N ASN A 744 -10.52 -36.83 0.58
CA ASN A 744 -10.60 -36.98 -0.86
C ASN A 744 -11.38 -35.80 -1.49
N PRO A 745 -10.78 -35.04 -2.42
CA PRO A 745 -11.40 -33.83 -2.97
C PRO A 745 -12.73 -34.14 -3.66
N GLY A 746 -12.84 -35.28 -4.36
CA GLY A 746 -14.10 -35.70 -5.00
C GLY A 746 -15.18 -36.20 -4.03
N SER A 747 -14.90 -36.30 -2.73
CA SER A 747 -15.93 -36.46 -1.68
C SER A 747 -16.15 -35.19 -0.88
N ARG A 748 -15.15 -34.32 -0.83
CA ARG A 748 -15.14 -33.07 -0.08
C ARG A 748 -15.99 -32.00 -0.77
N PHE A 749 -15.83 -31.89 -2.08
CA PHE A 749 -16.50 -30.90 -2.91
C PHE A 749 -17.65 -31.56 -3.69
N THR A 750 -18.72 -30.80 -3.89
CA THR A 750 -19.85 -31.05 -4.78
C THR A 750 -19.56 -30.67 -6.23
N ASP A 751 -18.66 -29.71 -6.45
CA ASP A 751 -18.24 -29.28 -7.77
C ASP A 751 -16.73 -28.99 -7.82
N ILE A 752 -16.06 -29.50 -8.84
CA ILE A 752 -14.64 -29.23 -9.10
C ILE A 752 -14.47 -28.98 -10.60
N GLU A 753 -14.19 -27.74 -10.96
CA GLU A 753 -13.99 -27.32 -12.35
C GLU A 753 -12.51 -27.05 -12.60
N ILE A 754 -11.92 -27.81 -13.52
CA ILE A 754 -10.49 -27.73 -13.85
C ILE A 754 -10.30 -27.10 -15.22
N GLY A 755 -9.58 -25.97 -15.27
CA GLY A 755 -9.24 -25.25 -16.50
C GLY A 755 -7.82 -25.54 -16.97
N THR A 756 -7.70 -26.06 -18.20
CA THR A 756 -6.40 -26.35 -18.85
C THR A 756 -6.04 -25.30 -19.89
N ARG A 757 -4.83 -25.40 -20.47
CA ARG A 757 -4.37 -24.57 -21.57
C ARG A 757 -5.13 -24.79 -22.90
N VAL A 758 -6.38 -24.35 -22.98
CA VAL A 758 -7.22 -24.41 -24.18
C VAL A 758 -8.08 -23.16 -24.26
N ASP A 759 -7.91 -22.35 -25.29
CA ASP A 759 -8.78 -21.19 -25.49
C ASP A 759 -10.21 -21.67 -25.81
N ILE A 760 -11.23 -21.06 -25.20
CA ILE A 760 -12.62 -21.52 -25.39
C ILE A 760 -13.06 -21.18 -26.81
N PHE A 761 -12.82 -19.95 -27.26
CA PHE A 761 -12.96 -19.55 -28.65
C PHE A 761 -11.59 -19.24 -29.23
N ASP A 762 -11.20 -19.97 -30.28
CA ASP A 762 -9.90 -19.86 -30.95
C ASP A 762 -10.09 -19.72 -32.47
N GLY A 763 -9.37 -18.78 -33.08
CA GLY A 763 -9.26 -18.66 -34.52
C GLY A 763 -8.82 -17.28 -35.03
N ALA A 764 -8.65 -17.16 -36.34
CA ALA A 764 -8.35 -15.90 -37.02
C ALA A 764 -9.35 -15.70 -38.16
N ALA A 765 -10.32 -14.82 -37.97
CA ALA A 765 -11.43 -14.64 -38.89
C ALA A 765 -12.10 -13.27 -38.73
N SER A 766 -12.83 -12.85 -39.76
CA SER A 766 -13.53 -11.56 -39.83
C SER A 766 -15.05 -11.74 -39.76
N ASP A 767 -15.77 -10.65 -39.47
CA ASP A 767 -17.24 -10.57 -39.46
C ASP A 767 -17.88 -11.49 -38.41
N ILE A 768 -17.41 -11.38 -37.16
CA ILE A 768 -17.83 -12.25 -36.06
C ILE A 768 -18.63 -11.45 -35.03
N LEU A 769 -19.69 -12.06 -34.49
CA LEU A 769 -20.42 -11.54 -33.34
C LEU A 769 -20.42 -12.60 -32.24
N PHE A 770 -19.88 -12.26 -31.07
CA PHE A 770 -20.10 -12.96 -29.82
C PHE A 770 -21.07 -12.13 -28.98
N ASP A 771 -22.20 -12.72 -28.61
CA ASP A 771 -23.25 -12.03 -27.88
C ASP A 771 -23.81 -12.89 -26.75
N ASN A 772 -23.95 -12.30 -25.57
CA ASN A 772 -24.81 -12.83 -24.51
C ASN A 772 -24.44 -14.25 -24.02
N LEU A 773 -23.14 -14.49 -23.83
CA LEU A 773 -22.56 -15.75 -23.33
C LEU A 773 -21.86 -15.53 -21.98
N HIS A 774 -21.77 -16.58 -21.15
CA HIS A 774 -20.89 -16.61 -19.98
C HIS A 774 -19.72 -17.56 -20.23
N ILE A 775 -18.50 -17.05 -20.27
CA ILE A 775 -17.29 -17.79 -20.67
C ILE A 775 -16.40 -17.98 -19.44
N LYS A 776 -16.15 -19.23 -19.04
CA LYS A 776 -15.47 -19.55 -17.77
C LYS A 776 -14.69 -20.86 -17.78
N HIS A 777 -13.86 -21.06 -16.75
CA HIS A 777 -13.17 -22.32 -16.44
C HIS A 777 -12.17 -22.82 -17.50
N THR A 778 -11.48 -21.91 -18.19
CA THR A 778 -10.28 -22.29 -18.93
C THR A 778 -9.03 -21.78 -18.22
N GLY A 779 -7.95 -22.54 -18.34
CA GLY A 779 -6.63 -22.09 -17.91
C GLY A 779 -5.95 -21.17 -18.93
N ALA A 780 -6.56 -20.89 -20.09
CA ALA A 780 -6.03 -20.03 -21.15
C ALA A 780 -6.97 -18.84 -21.43
N HIS A 781 -7.18 -18.45 -22.69
CA HIS A 781 -8.06 -17.32 -23.05
C HIS A 781 -9.54 -17.71 -23.12
N GLY A 782 -10.42 -16.83 -22.68
CA GLY A 782 -11.86 -16.96 -22.98
C GLY A 782 -12.09 -16.88 -24.49
N ILE A 783 -11.70 -15.75 -25.08
CA ILE A 783 -11.68 -15.55 -26.53
C ILE A 783 -10.24 -15.16 -26.93
N GLY A 784 -9.55 -16.05 -27.64
CA GLY A 784 -8.21 -15.81 -28.18
C GLY A 784 -8.28 -15.73 -29.71
N LEU A 785 -8.05 -14.55 -30.28
CA LEU A 785 -8.19 -14.34 -31.73
C LEU A 785 -6.89 -13.90 -32.38
N GLY A 786 -6.65 -14.38 -33.60
CA GLY A 786 -5.66 -13.81 -34.51
C GLY A 786 -6.22 -12.61 -35.29
N SER A 787 -5.54 -12.22 -36.38
CA SER A 787 -5.98 -11.09 -37.21
C SER A 787 -7.41 -11.28 -37.74
N GLY A 788 -8.22 -10.22 -37.72
CA GLY A 788 -9.62 -10.26 -38.11
C GLY A 788 -10.26 -8.87 -38.14
N ASP A 789 -11.17 -8.66 -39.07
CA ASP A 789 -11.89 -7.40 -39.27
C ASP A 789 -13.36 -7.55 -38.85
N ASN A 790 -13.99 -6.47 -38.39
CA ASN A 790 -15.39 -6.46 -37.95
C ASN A 790 -15.71 -7.56 -36.92
N VAL A 791 -15.00 -7.57 -35.80
CA VAL A 791 -15.23 -8.47 -34.66
C VAL A 791 -15.94 -7.70 -33.56
N VAL A 792 -17.09 -8.21 -33.11
CA VAL A 792 -17.88 -7.64 -32.02
C VAL A 792 -18.03 -8.67 -30.91
N ILE A 793 -17.63 -8.30 -29.71
CA ILE A 793 -17.84 -9.07 -28.47
C ILE A 793 -18.69 -8.18 -27.57
N THR A 794 -19.91 -8.62 -27.27
CA THR A 794 -20.88 -7.76 -26.58
C THR A 794 -21.77 -8.53 -25.62
N ASN A 795 -22.18 -7.88 -24.54
CA ASN A 795 -23.12 -8.44 -23.57
C ASN A 795 -22.63 -9.77 -22.96
N CYS A 796 -21.33 -10.03 -22.92
CA CYS A 796 -20.78 -11.29 -22.41
C CYS A 796 -20.32 -11.15 -20.95
N GLU A 797 -20.30 -12.27 -20.24
CA GLU A 797 -19.67 -12.41 -18.94
C GLU A 797 -18.43 -13.30 -19.06
N PHE A 798 -17.36 -12.96 -18.36
CA PHE A 798 -16.12 -13.71 -18.31
C PHE A 798 -15.69 -13.88 -16.86
N SER A 799 -15.43 -15.11 -16.43
CA SER A 799 -15.04 -15.37 -15.04
C SER A 799 -14.11 -16.56 -14.88
N TRP A 800 -13.21 -16.49 -13.90
CA TRP A 800 -12.37 -17.63 -13.48
C TRP A 800 -11.56 -18.23 -14.64
N LEU A 801 -10.73 -17.36 -15.24
CA LEU A 801 -9.96 -17.65 -16.45
C LEU A 801 -8.45 -17.52 -16.21
N GLY A 802 -7.68 -18.40 -16.86
CA GLY A 802 -6.24 -18.29 -17.04
C GLY A 802 -5.38 -19.08 -16.05
N GLY A 803 -4.09 -18.75 -15.99
CA GLY A 803 -3.10 -19.32 -15.07
C GLY A 803 -2.28 -20.48 -15.65
N SER A 804 -2.57 -20.95 -16.86
CA SER A 804 -1.76 -21.99 -17.51
C SER A 804 -0.43 -21.45 -17.97
N LEU A 805 0.53 -22.35 -18.20
CA LEU A 805 1.85 -22.02 -18.72
C LEU A 805 1.81 -21.87 -20.25
N LEU A 806 2.21 -20.69 -20.75
CA LEU A 806 2.35 -20.41 -22.18
C LEU A 806 3.53 -21.19 -22.80
N GLY A 807 4.61 -21.36 -22.03
CA GLY A 807 5.87 -21.99 -22.42
C GLY A 807 7.07 -21.29 -21.78
N SER A 808 8.31 -21.65 -22.19
CA SER A 808 9.51 -20.91 -21.80
C SER A 808 9.65 -19.67 -22.70
N TYR A 809 9.41 -18.48 -22.15
CA TYR A 809 9.70 -17.22 -22.82
C TYR A 809 10.97 -16.63 -22.20
N GLY A 810 12.03 -16.47 -23.00
CA GLY A 810 13.31 -15.93 -22.53
C GLY A 810 13.98 -16.75 -21.42
N GLY A 811 13.70 -18.05 -21.31
CA GLY A 811 14.23 -18.90 -20.22
C GLY A 811 13.41 -18.87 -18.93
N THR A 812 12.27 -18.17 -18.91
CA THR A 812 11.35 -18.11 -17.75
C THR A 812 10.01 -18.74 -18.05
N THR A 813 9.39 -19.36 -17.05
CA THR A 813 8.06 -19.99 -17.16
C THR A 813 6.97 -18.92 -17.02
N THR A 814 6.34 -18.54 -18.13
CA THR A 814 5.29 -17.50 -18.17
C THR A 814 3.90 -18.12 -18.09
N GLN A 815 3.06 -17.58 -17.21
CA GLN A 815 1.63 -17.90 -17.16
C GLN A 815 0.82 -16.83 -17.89
N TYR A 816 -0.35 -17.21 -18.40
CA TYR A 816 -1.21 -16.33 -19.19
C TYR A 816 -2.69 -16.68 -19.02
N GLY A 817 -3.55 -15.86 -19.62
CA GLY A 817 -4.97 -16.15 -19.78
C GLY A 817 -5.82 -14.89 -19.63
N ASN A 818 -6.29 -14.40 -20.78
CA ASN A 818 -7.07 -13.17 -20.91
C ASN A 818 -8.55 -13.50 -21.07
N ALA A 819 -9.45 -12.59 -20.68
CA ALA A 819 -10.86 -12.76 -21.01
C ALA A 819 -11.05 -12.63 -22.53
N VAL A 820 -10.49 -11.57 -23.11
CA VAL A 820 -10.47 -11.32 -24.55
C VAL A 820 -9.06 -10.92 -25.00
N GLU A 821 -8.56 -11.60 -26.03
CA GLU A 821 -7.31 -11.29 -26.69
C GLU A 821 -7.51 -11.15 -28.21
N LEU A 822 -6.87 -10.11 -28.77
CA LEU A 822 -6.52 -10.04 -30.18
C LEU A 822 -4.99 -10.04 -30.35
N TYR A 823 -4.45 -11.10 -30.95
CA TYR A 823 -3.06 -11.19 -31.39
C TYR A 823 -2.96 -11.00 -32.92
N GLY A 824 -3.15 -9.77 -33.42
CA GLY A 824 -3.16 -9.54 -34.87
C GLY A 824 -3.64 -8.17 -35.35
N ASN A 825 -3.68 -8.00 -36.67
CA ASN A 825 -4.25 -6.82 -37.33
C ASN A 825 -5.78 -6.82 -37.23
N CYS A 826 -6.37 -5.63 -37.22
CA CYS A 826 -7.82 -5.48 -37.31
C CYS A 826 -8.23 -4.14 -37.93
N ASP A 827 -9.35 -4.17 -38.65
CA ASP A 827 -10.19 -3.02 -38.94
C ASP A 827 -11.61 -3.28 -38.39
N GLY A 828 -11.95 -2.65 -37.27
CA GLY A 828 -13.22 -2.87 -36.58
C GLY A 828 -13.15 -3.98 -35.53
N TYR A 829 -12.71 -3.64 -34.32
CA TYR A 829 -12.67 -4.57 -33.18
C TYR A 829 -13.33 -3.93 -31.96
N TYR A 830 -14.46 -4.49 -31.54
CA TYR A 830 -15.37 -3.86 -30.57
C TYR A 830 -15.61 -4.81 -29.39
N VAL A 831 -15.24 -4.40 -28.18
CA VAL A 831 -15.58 -5.10 -26.93
C VAL A 831 -16.46 -4.18 -26.10
N LYS A 832 -17.73 -4.57 -25.93
CA LYS A 832 -18.76 -3.65 -25.41
C LYS A 832 -19.66 -4.31 -24.37
N ASN A 833 -20.08 -3.56 -23.36
CA ASN A 833 -21.08 -4.03 -22.40
C ASN A 833 -20.79 -5.43 -21.83
N CYS A 834 -19.52 -5.74 -21.57
CA CYS A 834 -19.10 -7.03 -21.02
C CYS A 834 -18.72 -6.89 -19.55
N TRP A 835 -18.97 -7.94 -18.77
CA TRP A 835 -18.53 -8.06 -17.38
C TRP A 835 -17.42 -9.10 -17.29
N MET A 836 -16.25 -8.70 -16.78
CA MET A 836 -15.06 -9.54 -16.73
C MET A 836 -14.50 -9.51 -15.32
N TYR A 837 -14.43 -10.66 -14.65
CA TYR A 837 -13.90 -10.73 -13.29
C TYR A 837 -13.12 -11.99 -12.98
N GLN A 838 -12.24 -11.94 -11.99
CA GLN A 838 -11.38 -13.08 -11.63
C GLN A 838 -10.58 -13.62 -12.83
N ILE A 839 -9.92 -12.70 -13.54
CA ILE A 839 -9.09 -13.00 -14.72
C ILE A 839 -7.62 -13.02 -14.32
N TYR A 840 -6.92 -14.10 -14.66
CA TYR A 840 -5.53 -14.30 -14.28
C TYR A 840 -4.58 -13.21 -14.77
N ASP A 841 -4.75 -12.81 -16.04
CA ASP A 841 -3.89 -11.83 -16.70
C ASP A 841 -4.69 -10.57 -17.06
N THR A 842 -5.12 -10.39 -18.31
CA THR A 842 -5.82 -9.17 -18.74
C THR A 842 -7.29 -9.42 -19.03
N ALA A 843 -8.17 -8.48 -18.67
CA ALA A 843 -9.56 -8.52 -19.13
C ALA A 843 -9.60 -8.35 -20.67
N ILE A 844 -9.15 -7.21 -21.19
CA ILE A 844 -9.08 -6.93 -22.62
C ILE A 844 -7.65 -6.63 -23.01
N THR A 845 -7.07 -7.43 -23.90
CA THR A 845 -5.77 -7.12 -24.50
C THR A 845 -5.86 -7.10 -26.03
N HIS A 846 -5.11 -6.17 -26.62
CA HIS A 846 -4.67 -6.33 -27.99
C HIS A 846 -3.14 -6.28 -28.02
N GLN A 847 -2.55 -7.25 -28.72
CA GLN A 847 -1.11 -7.44 -28.67
C GLN A 847 -0.49 -7.97 -29.97
N GLY A 848 0.77 -7.61 -30.20
CA GLY A 848 1.59 -8.20 -31.25
C GLY A 848 2.67 -7.26 -31.80
N LYS A 849 3.28 -7.65 -32.92
CA LYS A 849 4.42 -6.96 -33.53
C LYS A 849 4.09 -6.49 -34.95
N ASN A 850 4.44 -5.24 -35.29
CA ASN A 850 4.19 -4.63 -36.61
C ASN A 850 2.72 -4.69 -37.06
N LEU A 851 1.79 -4.46 -36.14
CA LEU A 851 0.35 -4.52 -36.41
C LEU A 851 -0.18 -3.19 -36.96
N ASN A 852 -1.10 -3.27 -37.92
CA ASN A 852 -1.92 -2.14 -38.37
C ASN A 852 -3.33 -2.34 -37.81
N MET A 853 -3.75 -1.43 -36.94
CA MET A 853 -5.00 -1.53 -36.22
C MET A 853 -5.83 -0.27 -36.40
N LYS A 854 -7.09 -0.45 -36.75
CA LYS A 854 -8.04 0.64 -37.02
C LYS A 854 -9.40 0.34 -36.42
N ASN A 855 -10.09 1.40 -36.00
CA ASN A 855 -11.48 1.35 -35.55
C ASN A 855 -11.66 0.35 -34.38
N ILE A 856 -11.01 0.65 -33.26
CA ILE A 856 -11.09 -0.15 -32.04
C ILE A 856 -11.95 0.60 -31.02
N GLU A 857 -12.88 -0.12 -30.39
CA GLU A 857 -13.70 0.42 -29.31
C GLU A 857 -13.80 -0.56 -28.13
N TYR A 858 -13.39 -0.09 -26.95
CA TYR A 858 -13.65 -0.74 -25.67
C TYR A 858 -14.58 0.16 -24.88
N SER A 859 -15.87 -0.19 -24.80
CA SER A 859 -16.84 0.70 -24.16
C SER A 859 -17.87 0.02 -23.28
N SER A 860 -18.24 0.70 -22.19
CA SER A 860 -19.26 0.22 -21.25
C SER A 860 -18.93 -1.13 -20.61
N ASN A 861 -17.64 -1.50 -20.50
CA ASN A 861 -17.24 -2.77 -19.87
C ASN A 861 -17.01 -2.58 -18.37
N LEU A 862 -17.40 -3.58 -17.58
CA LEU A 862 -17.10 -3.70 -16.16
C LEU A 862 -16.00 -4.75 -15.98
N MET A 863 -14.85 -4.33 -15.45
CA MET A 863 -13.66 -5.16 -15.26
C MET A 863 -13.25 -5.11 -13.78
N GLU A 864 -13.31 -6.25 -13.09
CA GLU A 864 -13.13 -6.31 -11.64
C GLU A 864 -12.22 -7.48 -11.24
N TYR A 865 -11.26 -7.28 -10.34
CA TYR A 865 -10.41 -8.39 -9.85
C TYR A 865 -9.66 -9.13 -10.98
N CYS A 866 -9.27 -8.41 -12.03
CA CYS A 866 -8.31 -8.87 -13.03
C CYS A 866 -6.88 -8.56 -12.56
N HIS A 867 -5.83 -9.12 -13.18
CA HIS A 867 -4.49 -8.60 -12.94
C HIS A 867 -4.25 -7.29 -13.72
N TRP A 868 -4.67 -7.26 -14.99
CA TRP A 868 -4.76 -6.07 -15.82
C TRP A 868 -6.22 -5.86 -16.28
N SER A 869 -6.71 -4.62 -16.37
CA SER A 869 -8.03 -4.40 -17.00
C SER A 869 -7.92 -4.24 -18.52
N ILE A 870 -7.32 -3.15 -19.00
CA ILE A 870 -7.06 -2.94 -20.43
C ILE A 870 -5.56 -2.86 -20.69
N GLU A 871 -5.07 -3.71 -21.59
CA GLU A 871 -3.69 -3.70 -22.06
C GLU A 871 -3.62 -3.49 -23.57
N SER A 872 -2.75 -2.58 -23.96
CA SER A 872 -2.37 -2.34 -25.36
C SER A 872 -0.88 -2.59 -25.52
N TRP A 873 -0.49 -3.76 -26.03
CA TRP A 873 0.92 -4.16 -26.14
C TRP A 873 1.37 -4.24 -27.61
N MET A 874 1.97 -3.17 -28.11
CA MET A 874 2.39 -3.09 -29.52
C MET A 874 3.92 -3.04 -29.66
N THR A 875 4.60 -4.16 -29.46
CA THR A 875 6.06 -4.14 -29.27
C THR A 875 6.91 -4.08 -30.55
N GLN A 876 7.78 -3.08 -30.60
CA GLN A 876 9.24 -3.07 -30.28
C GLN A 876 9.79 -1.67 -30.69
N PRO A 877 10.98 -1.23 -30.22
CA PRO A 877 11.54 0.09 -30.58
C PRO A 877 11.60 0.40 -32.08
N ASP A 878 11.62 -0.63 -32.94
CA ASP A 878 11.67 -0.54 -34.40
C ASP A 878 10.36 -0.99 -35.09
N SER A 879 9.25 -1.06 -34.36
CA SER A 879 7.94 -1.47 -34.91
C SER A 879 7.47 -0.51 -36.00
N LYS A 880 6.96 -1.04 -37.10
CA LYS A 880 6.37 -0.27 -38.22
C LYS A 880 4.83 -0.33 -38.23
N GLY A 881 4.24 -0.66 -37.09
CA GLY A 881 2.79 -0.73 -36.94
C GLY A 881 2.12 0.65 -36.88
N SER A 882 0.78 0.64 -36.85
CA SER A 882 -0.05 1.83 -36.69
C SER A 882 -1.31 1.54 -35.85
N LEU A 883 -1.79 2.55 -35.11
CA LEU A 883 -3.06 2.52 -34.38
C LEU A 883 -3.88 3.78 -34.67
N HIS A 884 -5.05 3.62 -35.29
CA HIS A 884 -5.92 4.74 -35.64
C HIS A 884 -7.36 4.52 -35.19
N ASN A 885 -8.03 5.59 -34.73
CA ASN A 885 -9.41 5.56 -34.28
C ASN A 885 -9.62 4.53 -33.16
N TYR A 886 -8.93 4.76 -32.03
CA TYR A 886 -9.04 3.96 -30.82
C TYR A 886 -9.88 4.70 -29.78
N ALA A 887 -10.79 3.99 -29.14
CA ALA A 887 -11.67 4.55 -28.12
C ALA A 887 -11.81 3.58 -26.94
N ALA A 888 -11.36 3.98 -25.76
CA ALA A 888 -11.62 3.29 -24.50
C ALA A 888 -12.49 4.17 -23.60
N ASN A 889 -13.81 4.08 -23.71
CA ASN A 889 -14.73 5.04 -23.09
C ASN A 889 -15.78 4.38 -22.20
N TYR A 890 -16.18 5.04 -21.12
CA TYR A 890 -17.29 4.60 -20.25
C TYR A 890 -17.06 3.23 -19.62
N ASN A 891 -15.81 2.84 -19.35
CA ASN A 891 -15.49 1.58 -18.68
C ASN A 891 -15.34 1.78 -17.18
N VAL A 892 -15.70 0.76 -16.41
CA VAL A 892 -15.38 0.66 -14.97
C VAL A 892 -14.29 -0.38 -14.82
N MET A 893 -13.12 0.07 -14.39
CA MET A 893 -11.94 -0.76 -14.14
C MET A 893 -11.64 -0.66 -12.66
N ARG A 894 -11.75 -1.77 -11.93
CA ARG A 894 -11.59 -1.71 -10.47
C ARG A 894 -10.97 -2.94 -9.84
N ASN A 895 -10.32 -2.72 -8.70
CA ASN A 895 -9.69 -3.75 -7.88
C ASN A 895 -8.72 -4.65 -8.67
N SER A 896 -8.01 -4.12 -9.67
CA SER A 896 -6.99 -4.92 -10.35
C SER A 896 -5.82 -5.25 -9.42
N GLY A 897 -5.32 -6.48 -9.51
CA GLY A 897 -4.31 -7.00 -8.60
C GLY A 897 -4.86 -7.60 -7.30
N TYR A 898 -6.16 -7.48 -7.03
CA TYR A 898 -6.80 -8.10 -5.86
C TYR A 898 -7.52 -9.42 -6.19
N GLY A 899 -7.50 -9.86 -7.45
CA GLY A 899 -8.09 -11.14 -7.85
C GLY A 899 -7.20 -12.35 -7.61
N TRP A 900 -7.79 -13.54 -7.75
CA TRP A 900 -7.14 -14.84 -7.48
C TRP A 900 -5.80 -14.98 -8.22
N GLY A 901 -5.75 -14.54 -9.49
CA GLY A 901 -4.56 -14.68 -10.33
C GLY A 901 -3.33 -13.94 -9.80
N THR A 902 -3.54 -12.85 -9.06
CA THR A 902 -2.45 -12.08 -8.44
C THR A 902 -2.10 -12.61 -7.06
N ILE A 903 -3.11 -12.88 -6.23
CA ILE A 903 -2.95 -13.35 -4.84
C ILE A 903 -2.21 -14.69 -4.80
N VAL A 904 -2.66 -15.65 -5.62
CA VAL A 904 -2.14 -17.03 -5.61
C VAL A 904 -0.70 -17.12 -6.10
N THR A 905 -0.37 -16.36 -7.14
CA THR A 905 0.94 -16.45 -7.80
C THR A 905 1.98 -15.53 -7.18
N LYS A 906 1.58 -14.69 -6.21
CA LYS A 906 2.42 -13.64 -5.62
C LYS A 906 3.11 -12.81 -6.70
N ARG A 907 2.37 -12.49 -7.78
CA ARG A 907 2.86 -11.55 -8.80
C ARG A 907 3.25 -10.25 -8.08
N PRO A 908 4.32 -9.56 -8.53
CA PRO A 908 4.63 -8.23 -8.02
C PRO A 908 3.37 -7.37 -7.99
N LEU A 909 3.19 -6.56 -6.94
CA LEU A 909 2.09 -5.61 -6.82
C LEU A 909 2.29 -4.48 -7.83
N ASN A 910 2.07 -4.78 -9.11
CA ASN A 910 2.27 -3.87 -10.23
C ASN A 910 1.14 -3.94 -11.25
N SER A 911 -0.04 -4.47 -10.86
CA SER A 911 -1.26 -4.48 -11.69
C SER A 911 -1.61 -3.08 -12.22
N MET A 912 -2.23 -3.00 -13.39
CA MET A 912 -2.63 -1.76 -14.05
C MET A 912 -4.09 -1.85 -14.46
N LEU A 913 -4.83 -0.75 -14.28
CA LEU A 913 -6.18 -0.65 -14.84
C LEU A 913 -6.11 -0.33 -16.34
N TYR A 914 -5.30 0.67 -16.71
CA TYR A 914 -5.16 1.07 -18.10
C TYR A 914 -3.70 1.19 -18.50
N THR A 915 -3.26 0.44 -19.52
CA THR A 915 -1.87 0.50 -19.97
C THR A 915 -1.71 0.49 -21.48
N THR A 916 -0.80 1.34 -21.96
CA THR A 916 -0.24 1.30 -23.31
C THR A 916 1.26 1.05 -23.19
N TYR A 917 1.72 -0.14 -23.58
CA TYR A 917 3.09 -0.58 -23.36
C TYR A 917 3.90 -0.54 -24.66
N ASN A 918 5.10 0.06 -24.61
CA ASN A 918 6.01 0.21 -25.75
C ASN A 918 5.35 0.87 -26.97
N PHE A 919 4.58 1.93 -26.72
CA PHE A 919 3.76 2.58 -27.73
C PHE A 919 4.61 3.51 -28.61
N LYS A 920 5.30 2.94 -29.60
CA LYS A 920 6.15 3.66 -30.58
C LYS A 920 5.66 3.53 -32.02
N VAL A 921 4.34 3.52 -32.20
CA VAL A 921 3.70 3.35 -33.50
C VAL A 921 3.09 4.67 -34.00
N GLU A 922 2.91 4.78 -35.32
CA GLU A 922 2.13 5.86 -35.88
C GLU A 922 0.70 5.80 -35.31
N SER A 923 0.20 6.91 -34.79
CA SER A 923 -1.13 6.94 -34.19
C SER A 923 -1.87 8.24 -34.39
N SER A 924 -3.20 8.14 -34.49
CA SER A 924 -4.10 9.29 -34.53
C SER A 924 -5.49 8.93 -34.02
N ASN A 925 -6.20 9.93 -33.48
CA ASN A 925 -7.57 9.80 -32.96
C ASN A 925 -7.68 8.70 -31.89
N LEU A 926 -6.84 8.80 -30.84
CA LEU A 926 -6.93 7.95 -29.66
C LEU A 926 -7.71 8.71 -28.58
N SER A 927 -8.69 8.06 -27.94
CA SER A 927 -9.51 8.68 -26.91
C SER A 927 -9.78 7.76 -25.73
N SER A 928 -9.66 8.31 -24.53
CA SER A 928 -10.06 7.68 -23.28
C SER A 928 -10.89 8.67 -22.50
N LYS A 929 -12.18 8.39 -22.32
CA LYS A 929 -13.12 9.35 -21.74
C LYS A 929 -14.10 8.69 -20.79
N TYR A 930 -14.42 9.38 -19.70
CA TYR A 930 -15.42 8.93 -18.74
C TYR A 930 -15.19 7.49 -18.25
N ASN A 931 -13.94 7.07 -18.08
CA ASN A 931 -13.65 5.82 -17.38
C ASN A 931 -13.60 6.05 -15.87
N ILE A 932 -14.04 5.03 -15.12
CA ILE A 932 -13.83 4.92 -13.68
C ILE A 932 -12.65 3.99 -13.44
N LEU A 933 -11.59 4.52 -12.82
CA LEU A 933 -10.38 3.81 -12.45
C LEU A 933 -10.32 3.70 -10.92
N ASP A 934 -10.89 2.63 -10.36
CA ASP A 934 -11.07 2.45 -8.92
C ASP A 934 -10.14 1.39 -8.34
N ARG A 935 -9.03 1.85 -7.75
CA ARG A 935 -8.03 1.07 -7.01
C ARG A 935 -7.36 -0.06 -7.79
N CYS A 936 -6.05 -0.13 -7.65
CA CYS A 936 -5.29 -1.31 -8.05
C CYS A 936 -4.00 -1.40 -7.24
N THR A 937 -3.39 -2.58 -7.24
CA THR A 937 -2.13 -2.80 -6.51
C THR A 937 -0.91 -2.13 -7.17
N GLY A 938 -1.07 -1.58 -8.38
CA GLY A 938 -0.03 -0.88 -9.14
C GLY A 938 -0.56 0.44 -9.71
N TYR A 939 -0.41 0.67 -11.02
CA TYR A 939 -0.79 1.94 -11.66
C TYR A 939 -2.27 2.00 -12.04
N LEU A 940 -2.96 3.07 -11.65
CA LEU A 940 -4.27 3.33 -12.27
C LEU A 940 -4.10 3.50 -13.79
N ILE A 941 -3.05 4.20 -14.21
CA ILE A 941 -2.80 4.49 -15.60
C ILE A 941 -1.30 4.43 -15.94
N ASN A 942 -0.94 3.74 -17.02
CA ASN A 942 0.44 3.65 -17.49
C ASN A 942 0.49 3.96 -18.99
N ILE A 943 0.97 5.15 -19.32
CA ILE A 943 1.00 5.66 -20.69
C ILE A 943 2.44 5.95 -21.07
N ASP A 944 2.84 5.43 -22.24
CA ASP A 944 4.15 5.68 -22.80
C ASP A 944 4.32 7.17 -23.18
N GLU A 945 5.55 7.69 -23.17
CA GLU A 945 5.85 9.11 -23.42
C GLU A 945 5.30 9.61 -24.77
N ASN A 946 5.21 8.72 -25.76
CA ASN A 946 4.88 9.02 -27.14
C ASN A 946 3.38 8.89 -27.48
N ALA A 947 2.57 8.29 -26.60
CA ALA A 947 1.15 8.03 -26.88
C ALA A 947 0.33 9.33 -26.82
N LYS A 948 -0.32 9.74 -27.91
CA LYS A 948 -1.11 10.99 -27.99
C LYS A 948 -2.61 10.72 -27.82
N GLU A 949 -2.97 10.18 -26.68
CA GLU A 949 -4.36 9.92 -26.33
C GLU A 949 -5.00 11.12 -25.62
N ASP A 950 -6.23 11.43 -26.03
CA ASP A 950 -7.10 12.46 -25.44
C ASP A 950 -7.80 11.87 -24.21
N PHE A 951 -7.30 12.23 -23.03
CA PHE A 951 -7.88 11.86 -21.73
C PHE A 951 -8.85 12.95 -21.26
N SER A 952 -10.07 12.57 -20.90
CA SER A 952 -11.01 13.54 -20.32
C SER A 952 -12.07 12.92 -19.42
N CYS A 953 -12.38 13.63 -18.34
CA CYS A 953 -13.52 13.36 -17.45
C CYS A 953 -13.45 11.99 -16.76
N HIS A 954 -12.26 11.54 -16.40
CA HIS A 954 -12.10 10.30 -15.63
C HIS A 954 -12.43 10.50 -14.15
N ILE A 955 -12.90 9.42 -13.52
CA ILE A 955 -12.94 9.31 -12.05
C ILE A 955 -11.81 8.36 -11.64
N TYR A 956 -10.92 8.82 -10.79
CA TYR A 956 -9.80 8.06 -10.25
C TYR A 956 -10.01 7.86 -8.75
N VAL A 957 -9.74 6.65 -8.26
CA VAL A 957 -9.72 6.34 -6.83
C VAL A 957 -8.46 5.56 -6.52
N GLN A 958 -7.66 6.03 -5.55
CA GLN A 958 -6.46 5.31 -5.11
C GLN A 958 -6.13 5.60 -3.65
N ASP A 959 -5.53 4.61 -3.01
CA ASP A 959 -4.99 4.74 -1.66
C ASP A 959 -3.74 5.64 -1.64
N GLU A 960 -3.62 6.45 -0.60
CA GLU A 960 -2.49 7.35 -0.44
C GLU A 960 -1.15 6.61 -0.37
N GLY A 961 -0.20 7.08 -1.18
CA GLY A 961 1.12 6.48 -1.31
C GLY A 961 1.20 5.29 -2.28
N MET A 962 0.06 4.76 -2.77
CA MET A 962 0.06 3.78 -3.87
C MET A 962 0.38 4.47 -5.21
N LEU A 963 0.68 3.69 -6.24
CA LEU A 963 1.06 4.25 -7.53
C LEU A 963 -0.16 4.89 -8.23
N LEU A 964 -0.01 6.14 -8.66
CA LEU A 964 -1.00 6.85 -9.49
C LEU A 964 -0.86 6.39 -10.93
N GLY A 965 0.36 6.46 -11.46
CA GLY A 965 0.61 6.09 -12.84
C GLY A 965 2.02 6.33 -13.33
N GLY A 966 2.38 5.62 -14.41
CA GLY A 966 3.44 6.01 -15.33
C GLY A 966 2.88 7.05 -16.29
N LEU A 967 2.77 8.30 -15.85
CA LEU A 967 2.14 9.38 -16.62
C LEU A 967 3.12 9.86 -17.70
N ARG A 968 2.99 9.33 -18.92
CA ARG A 968 3.92 9.59 -20.04
C ARG A 968 5.37 9.26 -19.67
N GLY A 969 5.57 8.07 -19.09
CA GLY A 969 6.86 7.57 -18.62
C GLY A 969 7.33 8.13 -17.27
N LYS A 970 6.58 9.06 -16.65
CA LYS A 970 6.88 9.55 -15.30
C LYS A 970 6.12 8.77 -14.24
N GLU A 971 6.84 7.98 -13.45
CA GLU A 971 6.28 7.31 -12.28
C GLU A 971 5.84 8.33 -11.22
N THR A 972 4.62 8.18 -10.72
CA THR A 972 4.00 9.06 -9.74
C THR A 972 3.18 8.27 -8.73
N ASN A 973 3.19 8.73 -7.48
CA ASN A 973 2.35 8.18 -6.41
C ASN A 973 1.08 9.02 -6.26
N ALA A 974 0.02 8.39 -5.77
CA ALA A 974 -1.21 9.03 -5.38
C ALA A 974 -0.99 9.80 -4.07
N GLY A 975 -1.31 11.09 -4.11
CA GLY A 975 -1.25 12.01 -2.98
C GLY A 975 -2.14 13.22 -3.24
N LEU A 976 -2.01 14.25 -2.40
CA LEU A 976 -2.81 15.47 -2.51
C LEU A 976 -2.60 16.21 -3.85
N ASP A 977 -1.44 16.02 -4.50
CA ASP A 977 -1.07 16.64 -5.77
C ASP A 977 -1.50 15.83 -7.01
N ALA A 978 -2.17 14.68 -6.83
CA ALA A 978 -2.59 13.82 -7.92
C ALA A 978 -3.39 14.54 -9.03
N PRO A 979 -4.38 15.42 -8.75
CA PRO A 979 -5.07 16.17 -9.80
C PRO A 979 -4.14 17.09 -10.62
N ILE A 980 -3.15 17.69 -9.97
CA ILE A 980 -2.15 18.56 -10.64
C ILE A 980 -1.26 17.71 -11.54
N LEU A 981 -0.84 16.53 -11.07
CA LEU A 981 -0.01 15.61 -11.85
C LEU A 981 -0.77 15.05 -13.06
N LEU A 982 -2.04 14.67 -12.89
CA LEU A 982 -2.90 14.21 -13.98
C LEU A 982 -3.09 15.30 -15.02
N ASN A 983 -3.46 16.52 -14.62
CA ASN A 983 -3.60 17.62 -15.58
C ASN A 983 -2.26 17.93 -16.30
N LYS A 984 -1.16 18.01 -15.55
CA LYS A 984 0.15 18.37 -16.10
C LYS A 984 0.71 17.37 -17.10
N HIS A 985 0.55 16.07 -16.84
CA HIS A 985 1.18 15.02 -17.65
C HIS A 985 0.19 14.33 -18.59
N MET A 986 -1.09 14.25 -18.23
CA MET A 986 -2.12 13.58 -19.04
C MET A 986 -3.01 14.55 -19.81
N GLU A 987 -3.02 15.84 -19.46
CA GLU A 987 -3.91 16.86 -20.02
C GLU A 987 -5.40 16.53 -19.81
N ASP A 988 -5.74 15.76 -18.76
CA ASP A 988 -7.14 15.53 -18.39
C ASP A 988 -7.82 16.85 -18.03
N GLU A 989 -8.81 17.25 -18.82
CA GLU A 989 -9.49 18.55 -18.70
C GLU A 989 -10.36 18.65 -17.45
N SER A 990 -10.83 17.51 -16.90
CA SER A 990 -11.78 17.49 -15.79
C SER A 990 -11.65 16.22 -14.92
N PRO A 991 -10.46 15.95 -14.35
CA PRO A 991 -10.24 14.76 -13.53
C PRO A 991 -10.97 14.90 -12.19
N VAL A 992 -11.66 13.84 -11.80
CA VAL A 992 -12.19 13.68 -10.43
C VAL A 992 -11.29 12.70 -9.73
N PHE A 993 -10.55 13.14 -8.71
CA PHE A 993 -9.66 12.26 -7.96
C PHE A 993 -10.18 12.06 -6.54
N VAL A 994 -10.34 10.81 -6.11
CA VAL A 994 -10.67 10.44 -4.74
C VAL A 994 -9.45 9.75 -4.12
N LEU A 995 -8.82 10.43 -3.16
CA LEU A 995 -7.71 9.88 -2.38
C LEU A 995 -8.26 9.19 -1.14
N ILE A 996 -7.82 7.97 -0.84
CA ILE A 996 -8.14 7.27 0.41
C ILE A 996 -6.93 7.42 1.34
N PRO A 997 -7.03 8.23 2.42
CA PRO A 997 -5.90 8.46 3.32
C PRO A 997 -5.40 7.17 3.96
N LYS A 998 -4.09 7.10 4.20
CA LYS A 998 -3.51 5.99 4.95
C LYS A 998 -3.86 6.15 6.43
N LYS A 999 -4.69 5.25 6.96
CA LYS A 999 -5.04 5.22 8.39
C LYS A 999 -3.88 4.76 9.26
#